data_AF-F2U045-F1
#
_entry.id   AF-F2U045-F1
#
_cell.length_a   1.000
_cell.length_b   1.000
_cell.length_c   1.000
_cell.angle_alpha   90.00
_cell.angle_beta   90.00
_cell.angle_gamma   90.00
#
_symmetry.space_group_name_H-M   'P 1'
#
loop_
_entity.id
_entity.type
_entity.pdbx_description
1 polymer ?
#
loop_
_entity_poly.entity_id
_entity_poly.type
_entity_poly.pdbx_seq_one_letter_code
_entity_poly.pdbx_strand_id
1 'polypeptide(L)'
;MSKSVTETSNELTDGLDMASPEQIVRLLRQADAQMFSGWREFPGINDTSTIDTMAELAEVASTILAASPHTKPARRTAAKGQGFKLSASANTSAKATSPMTCVHSPTLAASVYATSRVVITGSGTSGRMAFFICRAFNEMMLRSGRAPCFEYLHAGEDPALFVSREAPEDNWQLAQRRLAEVMSRSERIMLVGITCGLSAPFVASQLEYAMGFLNSKVHAVALLGFNPVERARNAPVEGWHRTVADVVQEMARRRAEGEPCFILNPVVGPEAVTGSTRMKGGSATKFLLEIVFERAFVAMAANVATPGPSTPSTPETRRRGSRDCRADRRTHSPSPARATSGAVSSSSQETATVDSATAATTTPTTVPAEPAATAATAPTAATAEQGSSNNHHTLQSILFPFLRRHHQQHHHRHHQRHHHRRTGSATSSPDSQQQQQQQSQLCEGGCLGRASISALLMNYEAAVRATYLSLVDIATVVAMGAEALSKGGHIYYLGRNSYGLAAVIDASECQPTYNARFEDVRAFLCGGYATLRNVQGDLSSHSRDFRLGWCHFGEDIVPTLTSHDLVVVVDGAYTCADTPAAMEDEKLLPSILTDVKAKGAALVAAVVGDVQCKATSHPVYASSSSSSSPSSSSSSPVDEVLQQELSSPQRFDFVLRVDLQHVAFDTLPIPVFAEIAMKLVLNAITTGAFVLTGKVMKNRMIDLQVSNNKLFFRSLGIIQEFSGVSETHARTALLRSIYDCTDVSKEVCDAPISQHIRSAVAAAQAAHRVVPTAVVLASQPDLSPDAARKLLAAHPIVAHALSELN
;
A
#
# COMPACT_ATOMS: atom_id res chain seq x y z
N MET A 1 -26.26 12.80 7.24
CA MET A 1 -25.55 11.54 7.55
C MET A 1 -24.21 11.89 8.19
N SER A 2 -23.77 11.15 9.22
CA SER A 2 -22.42 11.31 9.76
C SER A 2 -21.40 10.99 8.67
N LYS A 3 -20.45 11.90 8.38
CA LYS A 3 -19.35 11.62 7.45
C LYS A 3 -18.52 10.42 7.95
N SER A 4 -17.99 9.63 7.02
CA SER A 4 -17.01 8.60 7.35
C SER A 4 -15.74 9.26 7.90
N VAL A 5 -15.03 8.57 8.80
CA VAL A 5 -13.80 9.07 9.42
C VAL A 5 -12.73 9.33 8.36
N THR A 6 -12.61 8.43 7.39
CA THR A 6 -11.66 8.56 6.26
C THR A 6 -11.92 9.77 5.36
N GLU A 7 -13.14 10.30 5.32
CA GLU A 7 -13.52 11.52 4.58
C GLU A 7 -13.68 12.74 5.50
N THR A 8 -13.39 12.60 6.79
CA THR A 8 -13.42 13.70 7.75
C THR A 8 -12.09 14.45 7.69
N SER A 9 -12.12 15.76 7.94
CA SER A 9 -10.91 16.58 8.06
C SER A 9 -10.11 16.21 9.29
N ASN A 10 -8.78 16.21 9.19
CA ASN A 10 -7.94 16.11 10.37
C ASN A 10 -7.71 17.50 10.97
N GLU A 11 -8.23 17.70 12.18
CA GLU A 11 -8.13 18.96 12.92
C GLU A 11 -6.68 19.39 13.17
N LEU A 12 -5.73 18.44 13.20
CA LEU A 12 -4.30 18.75 13.37
C LEU A 12 -3.68 19.39 12.13
N THR A 13 -4.25 19.18 10.95
CA THR A 13 -3.62 19.55 9.67
C THR A 13 -4.39 20.62 8.88
N ASP A 14 -5.31 21.35 9.51
CA ASP A 14 -6.13 22.36 8.81
C ASP A 14 -5.29 23.43 8.09
N GLY A 15 -4.12 23.79 8.65
CA GLY A 15 -3.17 24.75 8.04
C GLY A 15 -2.04 24.10 7.23
N LEU A 16 -2.23 22.89 6.70
CA LEU A 16 -1.18 22.15 5.98
C LEU A 16 -0.71 22.87 4.70
N ASP A 17 -1.60 23.52 3.97
CA ASP A 17 -1.32 24.28 2.74
C ASP A 17 -0.46 25.54 2.95
N MET A 18 -0.39 26.05 4.18
CA MET A 18 0.42 27.23 4.55
C MET A 18 1.73 26.86 5.26
N ALA A 19 2.02 25.56 5.40
CA ALA A 19 3.14 25.08 6.19
C ALA A 19 4.47 25.08 5.40
N SER A 20 5.57 25.44 6.06
CA SER A 20 6.93 25.23 5.55
C SER A 20 7.26 23.73 5.44
N PRO A 21 8.31 23.32 4.68
CA PRO A 21 8.68 21.91 4.55
C PRO A 21 8.83 21.17 5.88
N GLU A 22 9.48 21.77 6.89
CA GLU A 22 9.60 21.14 8.21
C GLU A 22 8.26 21.05 8.94
N GLN A 23 7.42 22.09 8.84
CA GLN A 23 6.08 22.08 9.45
C GLN A 23 5.20 21.02 8.80
N ILE A 24 5.26 20.85 7.48
CA ILE A 24 4.57 19.76 6.76
C ILE A 24 4.98 18.42 7.36
N VAL A 25 6.28 18.10 7.45
CA VAL A 25 6.72 16.80 7.98
C VAL A 25 6.33 16.64 9.46
N ARG A 26 6.32 17.72 10.26
CA ARG A 26 5.81 17.69 11.65
C ARG A 26 4.32 17.35 11.70
N LEU A 27 3.51 17.94 10.83
CA LEU A 27 2.07 17.68 10.74
C LEU A 27 1.79 16.24 10.27
N LEU A 28 2.54 15.75 9.28
CA LEU A 28 2.45 14.36 8.82
C LEU A 28 2.79 13.39 9.96
N ARG A 29 3.90 13.62 10.66
CA ARG A 29 4.28 12.84 11.86
C ARG A 29 3.16 12.78 12.89
N GLN A 30 2.53 13.91 13.19
CA GLN A 30 1.43 13.97 14.16
C GLN A 30 0.24 13.15 13.70
N ALA A 31 -0.14 13.26 12.42
CA ALA A 31 -1.22 12.48 11.84
C ALA A 31 -0.91 10.97 11.83
N ASP A 32 0.30 10.57 11.45
CA ASP A 32 0.72 9.16 11.44
C ASP A 32 0.80 8.55 12.85
N ALA A 33 1.19 9.34 13.86
CA ALA A 33 1.16 8.90 15.25
C ALA A 33 -0.25 8.58 15.77
N GLN A 34 -1.30 9.23 15.24
CA GLN A 34 -2.68 8.96 15.65
C GLN A 34 -3.15 7.53 15.36
N MET A 35 -2.48 6.81 14.43
CA MET A 35 -2.82 5.41 14.14
C MET A 35 -2.79 4.52 15.41
N PHE A 36 -1.91 4.83 16.36
CA PHE A 36 -1.70 4.04 17.57
C PHE A 36 -2.56 4.50 18.77
N SER A 37 -3.08 5.74 18.73
CA SER A 37 -3.90 6.30 19.82
C SER A 37 -5.41 6.10 19.64
N GLY A 38 -5.85 5.63 18.47
CA GLY A 38 -7.27 5.65 18.11
C GLY A 38 -7.78 7.06 17.80
N TRP A 39 -9.10 7.19 17.59
CA TRP A 39 -9.73 8.48 17.30
C TRP A 39 -11.09 8.61 17.99
N ARG A 40 -11.16 9.59 18.90
CA ARG A 40 -12.34 9.88 19.73
C ARG A 40 -12.80 8.64 20.50
N GLU A 41 -14.09 8.31 20.46
CA GLU A 41 -14.70 7.18 21.16
C GLU A 41 -14.52 5.82 20.47
N PHE A 42 -13.95 5.79 19.27
CA PHE A 42 -13.86 4.56 18.48
C PHE A 42 -12.63 3.71 18.84
N PRO A 43 -12.74 2.37 18.81
CA PRO A 43 -11.61 1.48 19.07
C PRO A 43 -10.46 1.73 18.09
N GLY A 44 -9.25 1.95 18.60
CA GLY A 44 -8.00 2.06 17.86
C GLY A 44 -7.27 0.73 17.70
N ILE A 45 -6.03 0.81 17.23
CA ILE A 45 -5.21 -0.35 16.90
C ILE A 45 -4.75 -1.13 18.14
N ASN A 46 -4.51 -0.42 19.25
CA ASN A 46 -4.03 -1.00 20.50
C ASN A 46 -5.16 -1.50 21.42
N ASP A 47 -6.42 -1.36 21.00
CA ASP A 47 -7.55 -1.83 21.80
C ASP A 47 -7.66 -3.35 21.81
N THR A 48 -8.13 -3.89 22.94
CA THR A 48 -8.20 -5.33 23.18
C THR A 48 -9.06 -6.04 22.13
N SER A 49 -10.19 -5.44 21.71
CA SER A 49 -11.05 -6.00 20.66
C SER A 49 -10.35 -6.14 19.31
N THR A 50 -9.49 -5.17 18.97
CA THR A 50 -8.70 -5.20 17.73
C THR A 50 -7.65 -6.30 17.81
N ILE A 51 -6.91 -6.36 18.91
CA ILE A 51 -5.87 -7.37 19.15
C ILE A 51 -6.46 -8.78 19.15
N ASP A 52 -7.62 -8.98 19.77
CA ASP A 52 -8.34 -10.26 19.78
C ASP A 52 -8.74 -10.68 18.37
N THR A 53 -9.31 -9.75 17.59
CA THR A 53 -9.67 -10.02 16.20
C THR A 53 -8.43 -10.41 15.37
N MET A 54 -7.29 -9.76 15.60
CA MET A 54 -6.03 -10.12 14.94
C MET A 54 -5.54 -11.52 15.35
N ALA A 55 -5.68 -11.89 16.63
CA ALA A 55 -5.31 -13.22 17.13
C ALA A 55 -6.17 -14.32 16.49
N GLU A 56 -7.49 -14.11 16.44
CA GLU A 56 -8.42 -15.05 15.80
C GLU A 56 -8.13 -15.21 14.30
N LEU A 57 -7.86 -14.09 13.61
CA LEU A 57 -7.46 -14.12 12.20
C LEU A 57 -6.15 -14.88 12.00
N ALA A 58 -5.17 -14.67 12.87
CA ALA A 58 -3.88 -15.36 12.82
C ALA A 58 -4.04 -16.88 13.06
N GLU A 59 -4.93 -17.27 13.97
CA GLU A 59 -5.27 -18.67 14.23
C GLU A 59 -5.87 -19.32 12.97
N VAL A 60 -6.90 -18.72 12.38
CA VAL A 60 -7.52 -19.22 11.14
C VAL A 60 -6.49 -19.30 10.02
N ALA A 61 -5.73 -18.23 9.79
CA ALA A 61 -4.69 -18.19 8.77
C ALA A 61 -3.67 -19.32 8.97
N SER A 62 -3.25 -19.59 10.22
CA SER A 62 -2.27 -20.65 10.51
C SER A 62 -2.72 -22.03 10.00
N THR A 63 -4.03 -22.31 10.07
CA THR A 63 -4.59 -23.58 9.56
C THR A 63 -4.55 -23.66 8.03
N ILE A 64 -4.73 -22.53 7.35
CA ILE A 64 -4.65 -22.44 5.88
C ILE A 64 -3.19 -22.62 5.43
N LEU A 65 -2.25 -21.97 6.13
CA LEU A 65 -0.81 -22.10 5.86
C LEU A 65 -0.32 -23.53 6.10
N ALA A 66 -0.73 -24.15 7.21
CA ALA A 66 -0.36 -25.51 7.57
C ALA A 66 -0.82 -26.55 6.53
N ALA A 67 -1.97 -26.29 5.88
CA ALA A 67 -2.50 -27.14 4.80
C ALA A 67 -1.73 -27.01 3.47
N SER A 68 -0.85 -26.01 3.32
CA SER A 68 -0.03 -25.87 2.12
C SER A 68 1.01 -27.00 2.03
N PRO A 69 1.12 -27.70 0.89
CA PRO A 69 2.00 -28.85 0.75
C PRO A 69 3.48 -28.45 0.85
N HIS A 70 4.31 -29.40 1.31
CA HIS A 70 5.76 -29.24 1.28
C HIS A 70 6.30 -29.27 -0.16
N THR A 71 7.19 -28.34 -0.49
CA THR A 71 7.92 -28.35 -1.76
C THR A 71 9.05 -29.36 -1.66
N LYS A 72 9.18 -30.26 -2.66
CA LYS A 72 10.38 -31.11 -2.78
C LYS A 72 11.60 -30.18 -2.94
N PRO A 73 12.72 -30.42 -2.22
CA PRO A 73 13.92 -29.63 -2.43
C PRO A 73 14.35 -29.75 -3.90
N ALA A 74 14.55 -28.62 -4.56
CA ALA A 74 15.07 -28.60 -5.92
C ALA A 74 16.42 -29.32 -5.93
N ARG A 75 16.51 -30.46 -6.63
CA ARG A 75 17.78 -31.10 -6.92
C ARG A 75 18.60 -30.07 -7.69
N ARG A 76 19.67 -29.52 -7.08
CA ARG A 76 20.71 -28.79 -7.83
C ARG A 76 21.29 -29.78 -8.83
N THR A 77 20.77 -29.81 -10.05
CA THR A 77 21.43 -30.47 -11.16
C THR A 77 22.66 -29.64 -11.46
N ALA A 78 23.79 -30.02 -10.87
CA ALA A 78 25.09 -29.60 -11.36
C ALA A 78 25.17 -30.04 -12.83
N ALA A 79 25.04 -29.09 -13.75
CA ALA A 79 25.29 -29.32 -15.16
C ALA A 79 26.77 -29.70 -15.29
N LYS A 80 27.05 -31.01 -15.34
CA LYS A 80 28.35 -31.51 -15.80
C LYS A 80 28.47 -31.14 -17.27
N GLY A 81 29.41 -30.25 -17.58
CA GLY A 81 29.76 -29.92 -18.95
C GLY A 81 30.13 -31.18 -19.73
N GLN A 82 29.34 -31.46 -20.77
CA GLN A 82 29.80 -32.27 -21.90
C GLN A 82 29.86 -31.34 -23.10
N GLY A 83 31.08 -31.09 -23.57
CA GLY A 83 31.36 -30.27 -24.73
C GLY A 83 30.76 -30.93 -25.97
N PHE A 84 29.84 -30.22 -26.62
CA PHE A 84 29.45 -30.50 -28.00
C PHE A 84 30.35 -29.67 -28.91
N LYS A 85 31.27 -30.36 -29.61
CA LYS A 85 31.97 -29.81 -30.78
C LYS A 85 30.96 -29.71 -31.92
N LEU A 86 30.77 -28.50 -32.46
CA LEU A 86 30.14 -28.31 -33.76
C LEU A 86 31.19 -27.82 -34.76
N SER A 87 31.46 -28.68 -35.72
CA SER A 87 32.30 -28.44 -36.89
C SER A 87 31.66 -27.40 -37.81
N ALA A 88 32.48 -26.45 -38.25
CA ALA A 88 32.14 -25.48 -39.27
C ALA A 88 31.95 -26.14 -40.65
N SER A 89 30.89 -25.75 -41.35
CA SER A 89 30.90 -25.71 -42.82
C SER A 89 30.02 -24.55 -43.27
N ALA A 90 30.59 -23.76 -44.17
CA ALA A 90 30.06 -22.50 -44.68
C ALA A 90 29.05 -22.72 -45.81
N ASN A 91 28.00 -21.88 -45.85
CA ASN A 91 27.60 -21.20 -47.08
C ASN A 91 26.65 -20.00 -46.82
N THR A 92 27.20 -18.81 -47.04
CA THR A 92 26.64 -17.63 -47.73
C THR A 92 25.11 -17.43 -47.84
N SER A 93 24.58 -16.41 -47.16
CA SER A 93 24.22 -15.09 -47.75
C SER A 93 23.04 -14.38 -47.05
N ALA A 94 23.19 -13.05 -46.90
CA ALA A 94 22.19 -11.98 -46.81
C ALA A 94 21.46 -11.64 -45.47
N LYS A 95 21.85 -10.47 -44.94
CA LYS A 95 21.07 -9.36 -44.34
C LYS A 95 20.28 -9.56 -43.02
N ALA A 96 21.01 -9.26 -41.94
CA ALA A 96 20.77 -8.29 -40.85
C ALA A 96 19.35 -7.93 -40.32
N THR A 97 19.34 -7.84 -38.98
CA THR A 97 18.42 -7.18 -38.02
C THR A 97 17.11 -7.87 -37.65
N SER A 98 17.18 -8.72 -36.62
CA SER A 98 16.07 -9.04 -35.70
C SER A 98 16.50 -8.76 -34.26
N PRO A 99 15.64 -8.20 -33.40
CA PRO A 99 15.95 -7.95 -31.99
C PRO A 99 16.04 -9.27 -31.21
N MET A 100 16.94 -9.31 -30.23
CA MET A 100 17.17 -10.44 -29.34
C MET A 100 15.86 -10.93 -28.71
N THR A 101 15.56 -12.20 -28.92
CA THR A 101 14.48 -12.92 -28.27
C THR A 101 14.74 -13.02 -26.77
N CYS A 102 13.82 -12.45 -26.00
CA CYS A 102 13.78 -12.49 -24.54
C CYS A 102 13.69 -13.97 -24.08
N VAL A 103 14.67 -14.38 -23.28
CA VAL A 103 14.68 -15.70 -22.63
C VAL A 103 13.53 -15.74 -21.64
N HIS A 104 12.60 -16.67 -21.84
CA HIS A 104 11.47 -16.88 -20.95
C HIS A 104 11.96 -17.09 -19.52
N SER A 105 11.56 -16.19 -18.62
CA SER A 105 11.66 -16.39 -17.18
C SER A 105 10.85 -17.65 -16.80
N PRO A 106 11.32 -18.50 -15.88
CA PRO A 106 10.59 -19.71 -15.55
C PRO A 106 9.31 -19.33 -14.79
N THR A 107 8.20 -19.27 -15.51
CA THR A 107 6.86 -19.34 -14.92
C THR A 107 6.83 -20.63 -14.11
N LEU A 108 6.74 -20.51 -12.78
CA LEU A 108 6.53 -21.66 -11.89
C LEU A 108 5.34 -22.46 -12.43
N ALA A 109 5.59 -23.70 -12.86
CA ALA A 109 4.59 -24.56 -13.45
C ALA A 109 3.35 -24.66 -12.55
N ALA A 110 2.16 -24.70 -13.15
CA ALA A 110 0.87 -24.72 -12.46
C ALA A 110 0.72 -25.82 -11.38
N SER A 111 1.60 -26.84 -11.38
CA SER A 111 1.63 -27.94 -10.40
C SER A 111 2.28 -27.60 -9.05
N VAL A 112 2.64 -26.34 -8.77
CA VAL A 112 3.35 -25.92 -7.54
C VAL A 112 2.46 -25.10 -6.58
N TYR A 113 1.26 -24.68 -6.98
CA TYR A 113 0.39 -23.88 -6.10
C TYR A 113 -0.41 -24.73 -5.12
N ALA A 114 -0.47 -24.28 -3.86
CA ALA A 114 -1.30 -24.90 -2.83
C ALA A 114 -2.79 -24.89 -3.22
N THR A 115 -3.53 -25.94 -2.80
CA THR A 115 -5.00 -25.95 -2.92
C THR A 115 -5.65 -25.15 -1.77
N SER A 116 -4.94 -24.94 -0.66
CA SER A 116 -5.28 -23.94 0.35
C SER A 116 -4.76 -22.56 -0.06
N ARG A 117 -5.58 -21.51 0.10
CA ARG A 117 -5.22 -20.15 -0.28
C ARG A 117 -5.66 -19.11 0.75
N VAL A 118 -4.77 -18.16 1.03
CA VAL A 118 -5.12 -16.86 1.60
C VAL A 118 -5.24 -15.89 0.43
N VAL A 119 -6.46 -15.43 0.16
CA VAL A 119 -6.75 -14.48 -0.91
C VAL A 119 -6.90 -13.10 -0.29
N ILE A 120 -6.07 -12.14 -0.71
CA ILE A 120 -6.14 -10.74 -0.26
C ILE A 120 -6.62 -9.89 -1.42
N THR A 121 -7.62 -9.05 -1.21
CA THR A 121 -8.19 -8.23 -2.28
C THR A 121 -8.35 -6.77 -1.92
N GLY A 122 -8.21 -5.88 -2.91
CA GLY A 122 -8.38 -4.44 -2.72
C GLY A 122 -8.36 -3.66 -4.04
N SER A 123 -8.55 -2.35 -3.93
CA SER A 123 -8.46 -1.38 -5.03
C SER A 123 -7.43 -0.30 -4.70
N GLY A 124 -6.85 0.34 -5.74
CA GLY A 124 -5.79 1.34 -5.59
C GLY A 124 -4.68 0.88 -4.65
N THR A 125 -4.25 1.74 -3.72
CA THR A 125 -3.24 1.36 -2.69
C THR A 125 -3.61 0.08 -1.94
N SER A 126 -4.88 -0.18 -1.63
CA SER A 126 -5.28 -1.39 -0.88
C SER A 126 -4.97 -2.66 -1.69
N GLY A 127 -5.20 -2.65 -2.99
CA GLY A 127 -4.82 -3.74 -3.88
C GLY A 127 -3.30 -3.87 -4.05
N ARG A 128 -2.57 -2.75 -4.09
CA ARG A 128 -1.09 -2.78 -4.14
C ARG A 128 -0.48 -3.29 -2.85
N MET A 129 -1.07 -2.99 -1.68
CA MET A 129 -0.70 -3.58 -0.40
C MET A 129 -1.00 -5.08 -0.36
N ALA A 130 -2.14 -5.53 -0.93
CA ALA A 130 -2.42 -6.96 -1.08
C ALA A 130 -1.29 -7.66 -1.86
N PHE A 131 -0.88 -7.10 -3.00
CA PHE A 131 0.27 -7.60 -3.77
C PHE A 131 1.57 -7.60 -2.95
N PHE A 132 1.88 -6.50 -2.28
CA PHE A 132 3.08 -6.34 -1.46
C PHE A 132 3.19 -7.44 -0.38
N ILE A 133 2.10 -7.65 0.37
CA ILE A 133 2.01 -8.64 1.45
C ILE A 133 2.05 -10.06 0.88
N CYS A 134 1.26 -10.36 -0.15
CA CYS A 134 1.27 -11.69 -0.77
C CYS A 134 2.67 -12.07 -1.29
N ARG A 135 3.42 -11.12 -1.86
CA ARG A 135 4.81 -11.33 -2.30
C ARG A 135 5.70 -11.72 -1.13
N ALA A 136 5.69 -10.93 -0.05
CA ALA A 136 6.52 -11.14 1.13
C ALA A 136 6.23 -12.49 1.81
N PHE A 137 4.97 -12.81 2.03
CA PHE A 137 4.62 -14.06 2.73
C PHE A 137 4.74 -15.30 1.84
N ASN A 138 4.57 -15.19 0.52
CA ASN A 138 4.94 -16.30 -0.38
C ASN A 138 6.45 -16.58 -0.38
N GLU A 139 7.28 -15.54 -0.25
CA GLU A 139 8.72 -15.73 -0.06
C GLU A 139 9.02 -16.46 1.26
N MET A 140 8.33 -16.10 2.36
CA MET A 140 8.44 -16.82 3.63
C MET A 140 7.99 -18.28 3.52
N MET A 141 6.88 -18.56 2.83
CA MET A 141 6.41 -19.93 2.59
C MET A 141 7.47 -20.76 1.85
N LEU A 142 8.04 -20.21 0.78
CA LEU A 142 9.12 -20.88 0.03
C LEU A 142 10.36 -21.14 0.91
N ARG A 143 10.77 -20.15 1.72
CA ARG A 143 11.90 -20.30 2.65
C ARG A 143 11.64 -21.38 3.72
N SER A 144 10.39 -21.60 4.11
CA SER A 144 9.99 -22.72 4.98
C SER A 144 9.82 -24.07 4.27
N GLY A 145 10.12 -24.16 2.97
CA GLY A 145 9.95 -25.38 2.19
C GLY A 145 8.48 -25.75 1.95
N ARG A 146 7.59 -24.76 1.89
CA ARG A 146 6.15 -24.94 1.59
C ARG A 146 5.77 -24.22 0.31
N ALA A 147 4.74 -24.72 -0.34
CA ALA A 147 4.20 -24.12 -1.55
C ALA A 147 3.63 -22.71 -1.26
N PRO A 148 3.81 -21.74 -2.17
CA PRO A 148 3.11 -20.47 -2.10
C PRO A 148 1.60 -20.66 -2.01
N CYS A 149 0.96 -19.93 -1.11
CA CYS A 149 -0.49 -20.02 -0.87
C CYS A 149 -1.17 -18.66 -0.70
N PHE A 150 -0.41 -17.55 -0.76
CA PHE A 150 -0.98 -16.21 -0.77
C PHE A 150 -1.26 -15.77 -2.20
N GLU A 151 -2.43 -15.18 -2.43
CA GLU A 151 -2.84 -14.70 -3.73
C GLU A 151 -3.54 -13.35 -3.61
N TYR A 152 -3.22 -12.41 -4.51
CA TYR A 152 -3.83 -11.08 -4.50
C TYR A 152 -4.87 -10.95 -5.61
N LEU A 153 -5.92 -10.17 -5.36
CA LEU A 153 -6.88 -9.71 -6.37
C LEU A 153 -6.96 -8.18 -6.33
N HIS A 154 -6.55 -7.54 -7.42
CA HIS A 154 -6.56 -6.08 -7.55
C HIS A 154 -7.66 -5.62 -8.51
N ALA A 155 -8.42 -4.60 -8.13
CA ALA A 155 -9.31 -3.91 -9.05
C ALA A 155 -8.48 -3.27 -10.18
N GLY A 156 -8.55 -3.82 -11.40
CA GLY A 156 -7.73 -3.39 -12.53
C GLY A 156 -6.50 -4.26 -12.83
N GLU A 157 -6.38 -5.40 -12.14
CA GLU A 157 -5.34 -6.43 -12.35
C GLU A 157 -3.91 -5.89 -12.24
N ASP A 158 -2.91 -6.59 -12.80
CA ASP A 158 -1.51 -6.20 -12.68
C ASP A 158 -1.17 -4.81 -13.24
N PRO A 159 -1.80 -4.31 -14.32
CA PRO A 159 -1.53 -2.96 -14.79
C PRO A 159 -1.82 -1.90 -13.72
N ALA A 160 -2.80 -2.14 -12.85
CA ALA A 160 -3.15 -1.23 -11.75
C ALA A 160 -2.12 -1.24 -10.61
N LEU A 161 -1.21 -2.22 -10.56
CA LEU A 161 -0.10 -2.24 -9.60
C LEU A 161 0.92 -1.13 -9.87
N PHE A 162 1.04 -0.69 -11.12
CA PHE A 162 2.12 0.19 -11.58
C PHE A 162 1.62 1.56 -12.05
N VAL A 163 0.38 1.61 -12.55
CA VAL A 163 -0.26 2.82 -13.04
C VAL A 163 -1.61 3.00 -12.34
N SER A 164 -2.06 4.23 -12.11
CA SER A 164 -3.37 4.46 -11.50
C SER A 164 -4.49 4.02 -12.43
N ARG A 165 -5.36 3.14 -11.93
CA ARG A 165 -6.57 2.66 -12.62
C ARG A 165 -7.69 2.52 -11.60
N GLU A 166 -8.38 3.63 -11.36
CA GLU A 166 -9.41 3.72 -10.30
C GLU A 166 -10.79 3.20 -10.72
N ALA A 167 -11.15 3.35 -12.00
CA ALA A 167 -12.48 2.97 -12.50
C ALA A 167 -12.89 1.50 -12.24
N PRO A 168 -11.98 0.50 -12.31
CA PRO A 168 -12.31 -0.88 -11.95
C PRO A 168 -12.79 -1.09 -10.50
N GLU A 169 -12.56 -0.14 -9.57
CA GLU A 169 -13.07 -0.20 -8.18
C GLU A 169 -14.60 -0.35 -8.12
N ASP A 170 -15.32 0.22 -9.09
CA ASP A 170 -16.78 0.19 -9.15
C ASP A 170 -17.33 -1.05 -9.90
N ASN A 171 -16.48 -1.92 -10.46
CA ASN A 171 -16.90 -3.08 -11.24
C ASN A 171 -17.08 -4.34 -10.37
N TRP A 172 -18.26 -4.47 -9.77
CA TRP A 172 -18.59 -5.57 -8.88
C TRP A 172 -18.66 -6.95 -9.58
N GLN A 173 -19.05 -7.00 -10.87
CA GLN A 173 -19.13 -8.25 -11.64
C GLN A 173 -17.74 -8.82 -11.95
N LEU A 174 -16.79 -7.95 -12.31
CA LEU A 174 -15.40 -8.35 -12.49
C LEU A 174 -14.87 -8.96 -11.20
N ALA A 175 -15.14 -8.30 -10.06
CA ALA A 175 -14.66 -8.75 -8.77
C ALA A 175 -15.14 -10.18 -8.43
N GLN A 176 -16.44 -10.45 -8.56
CA GLN A 176 -17.02 -11.77 -8.32
C GLN A 176 -16.47 -12.83 -9.28
N ARG A 177 -16.34 -12.49 -10.57
CA ARG A 177 -15.77 -13.40 -11.58
C ARG A 177 -14.33 -13.81 -11.23
N ARG A 178 -13.49 -12.84 -10.88
CA ARG A 178 -12.09 -13.09 -10.50
C ARG A 178 -12.00 -13.95 -9.24
N LEU A 179 -12.82 -13.66 -8.23
CA LEU A 179 -12.87 -14.52 -7.05
C LEU A 179 -13.35 -15.94 -7.40
N ALA A 180 -14.37 -16.08 -8.24
CA ALA A 180 -14.85 -17.39 -8.69
C ALA A 180 -13.76 -18.20 -9.42
N GLU A 181 -12.88 -17.56 -10.20
CA GLU A 181 -11.72 -18.21 -10.82
C GLU A 181 -10.73 -18.74 -9.77
N VAL A 182 -10.37 -17.93 -8.76
CA VAL A 182 -9.51 -18.38 -7.65
C VAL A 182 -10.17 -19.52 -6.89
N MET A 183 -11.47 -19.38 -6.63
CA MET A 183 -12.26 -20.41 -5.97
C MET A 183 -12.20 -21.69 -6.79
N SER A 184 -12.43 -21.68 -8.10
CA SER A 184 -12.48 -22.89 -8.93
C SER A 184 -11.28 -23.84 -8.76
N ARG A 185 -10.10 -23.30 -8.48
CA ARG A 185 -8.83 -24.03 -8.31
C ARG A 185 -8.35 -24.19 -6.87
N SER A 186 -9.18 -23.83 -5.89
CA SER A 186 -8.88 -23.92 -4.46
C SER A 186 -9.77 -24.97 -3.79
N GLU A 187 -9.38 -25.44 -2.61
CA GLU A 187 -10.16 -26.32 -1.74
C GLU A 187 -10.45 -25.65 -0.39
N ARG A 188 -9.50 -24.85 0.11
CA ARG A 188 -9.63 -24.12 1.37
C ARG A 188 -9.26 -22.66 1.17
N ILE A 189 -10.15 -21.73 1.50
CA ILE A 189 -9.93 -20.30 1.25
C ILE A 189 -10.16 -19.49 2.52
N MET A 190 -9.22 -18.61 2.82
CA MET A 190 -9.47 -17.43 3.66
C MET A 190 -9.45 -16.20 2.73
N LEU A 191 -10.55 -15.45 2.68
CA LEU A 191 -10.61 -14.19 1.93
C LEU A 191 -10.41 -13.02 2.88
N VAL A 192 -9.53 -12.09 2.52
CA VAL A 192 -9.30 -10.82 3.22
C VAL A 192 -9.56 -9.66 2.27
N GLY A 193 -10.68 -8.97 2.44
CA GLY A 193 -11.04 -7.78 1.68
C GLY A 193 -10.54 -6.52 2.36
N ILE A 194 -9.75 -5.70 1.65
CA ILE A 194 -9.19 -4.44 2.14
C ILE A 194 -9.93 -3.28 1.48
N THR A 195 -10.65 -2.50 2.29
CA THR A 195 -11.25 -1.23 1.86
C THR A 195 -11.16 -0.22 3.01
N CYS A 196 -10.13 0.63 2.98
CA CYS A 196 -9.85 1.61 4.04
C CYS A 196 -11.10 2.41 4.45
N GLY A 197 -11.85 2.88 3.46
CA GLY A 197 -13.06 3.68 3.65
C GLY A 197 -14.36 2.89 3.88
N LEU A 198 -14.34 1.55 3.85
CA LEU A 198 -15.54 0.72 3.78
C LEU A 198 -16.48 1.15 2.63
N SER A 199 -15.90 1.32 1.44
CA SER A 199 -16.54 2.04 0.34
C SER A 199 -16.38 1.42 -1.05
N ALA A 200 -15.54 0.41 -1.22
CA ALA A 200 -15.18 -0.15 -2.53
C ALA A 200 -16.16 -1.28 -2.95
N PRO A 201 -16.97 -1.10 -4.01
CA PRO A 201 -17.88 -2.14 -4.49
C PRO A 201 -17.18 -3.42 -4.93
N PHE A 202 -16.01 -3.32 -5.57
CA PHE A 202 -15.18 -4.46 -5.95
C PHE A 202 -14.90 -5.41 -4.76
N VAL A 203 -14.54 -4.84 -3.61
CA VAL A 203 -14.24 -5.63 -2.40
C VAL A 203 -15.53 -6.15 -1.78
N ALA A 204 -16.54 -5.28 -1.63
CA ALA A 204 -17.80 -5.65 -1.00
C ALA A 204 -18.50 -6.81 -1.75
N SER A 205 -18.51 -6.81 -3.08
CA SER A 205 -19.16 -7.87 -3.85
C SER A 205 -18.42 -9.21 -3.76
N GLN A 206 -17.10 -9.19 -3.55
CA GLN A 206 -16.31 -10.40 -3.28
C GLN A 206 -16.56 -10.95 -1.88
N LEU A 207 -16.67 -10.09 -0.87
CA LEU A 207 -17.04 -10.49 0.48
C LEU A 207 -18.43 -11.12 0.49
N GLU A 208 -19.42 -10.47 -0.13
CA GLU A 208 -20.77 -11.02 -0.31
C GLU A 208 -20.74 -12.40 -0.98
N TYR A 209 -20.05 -12.50 -2.12
CA TYR A 209 -19.97 -13.75 -2.87
C TYR A 209 -19.31 -14.86 -2.04
N ALA A 210 -18.21 -14.57 -1.35
CA ALA A 210 -17.51 -15.54 -0.50
C ALA A 210 -18.34 -16.02 0.69
N MET A 211 -19.15 -15.14 1.30
CA MET A 211 -20.04 -15.51 2.41
C MET A 211 -21.06 -16.58 2.00
N GLY A 212 -21.46 -16.63 0.72
CA GLY A 212 -22.32 -17.68 0.17
C GLY A 212 -21.69 -19.08 0.16
N PHE A 213 -20.38 -19.19 0.36
CA PHE A 213 -19.63 -20.46 0.36
C PHE A 213 -18.93 -20.74 1.69
N LEU A 214 -19.34 -20.04 2.76
CA LEU A 214 -18.89 -20.35 4.12
C LEU A 214 -19.25 -21.79 4.48
N ASN A 215 -18.42 -22.40 5.33
CA ASN A 215 -18.56 -23.80 5.78
C ASN A 215 -18.47 -24.86 4.67
N SER A 216 -18.08 -24.47 3.45
CA SER A 216 -17.76 -25.39 2.36
C SER A 216 -16.34 -25.13 1.86
N LYS A 217 -16.19 -24.17 0.96
CA LYS A 217 -14.92 -23.82 0.33
C LYS A 217 -14.20 -22.67 1.04
N VAL A 218 -14.98 -21.71 1.52
CA VAL A 218 -14.50 -20.54 2.25
C VAL A 218 -14.57 -20.85 3.73
N HIS A 219 -13.42 -20.78 4.38
CA HIS A 219 -13.24 -21.08 5.81
C HIS A 219 -13.36 -19.83 6.66
N ALA A 220 -13.00 -18.68 6.10
CA ALA A 220 -13.20 -17.39 6.73
C ALA A 220 -13.27 -16.27 5.70
N VAL A 221 -14.05 -15.25 6.04
CA VAL A 221 -14.10 -13.98 5.32
C VAL A 221 -13.71 -12.89 6.30
N ALA A 222 -12.71 -12.08 5.95
CA ALA A 222 -12.23 -10.97 6.75
C ALA A 222 -12.35 -9.65 5.97
N LEU A 223 -12.73 -8.59 6.66
CA LEU A 223 -12.83 -7.23 6.16
C LEU A 223 -11.87 -6.37 6.96
N LEU A 224 -10.97 -5.68 6.27
CA LEU A 224 -10.05 -4.70 6.83
C LEU A 224 -10.43 -3.30 6.33
N GLY A 225 -10.68 -2.39 7.27
CA GLY A 225 -10.99 -0.99 7.00
C GLY A 225 -10.74 -0.12 8.22
N PHE A 226 -11.03 1.18 8.14
CA PHE A 226 -10.74 2.13 9.23
C PHE A 226 -11.93 3.04 9.55
N ASN A 227 -13.13 2.57 9.22
CA ASN A 227 -14.39 3.20 9.61
C ASN A 227 -15.20 2.26 10.52
N PRO A 228 -16.01 2.82 11.43
CA PRO A 228 -17.09 2.08 12.07
C PRO A 228 -18.03 1.46 11.04
N VAL A 229 -18.62 0.31 11.36
CA VAL A 229 -19.53 -0.44 10.46
C VAL A 229 -20.71 0.42 10.02
N GLU A 230 -21.23 1.25 10.93
CA GLU A 230 -22.39 2.12 10.73
C GLU A 230 -22.08 3.28 9.78
N ARG A 231 -20.80 3.53 9.50
CA ARG A 231 -20.31 4.58 8.59
C ARG A 231 -19.80 4.03 7.26
N ALA A 232 -20.06 2.75 6.96
CA ALA A 232 -19.82 2.18 5.64
C ALA A 232 -20.66 2.89 4.57
N ARG A 233 -20.19 2.88 3.32
CA ARG A 233 -20.83 3.62 2.23
C ARG A 233 -22.22 3.05 1.89
N ASN A 234 -23.25 3.83 2.16
CA ASN A 234 -24.66 3.51 1.86
C ASN A 234 -25.15 4.15 0.54
N ALA A 235 -24.27 4.28 -0.45
CA ALA A 235 -24.65 4.81 -1.75
C ALA A 235 -24.94 3.65 -2.73
N PRO A 236 -25.97 3.77 -3.59
CA PRO A 236 -26.24 2.79 -4.64
C PRO A 236 -25.01 2.57 -5.53
N VAL A 237 -24.84 1.32 -5.99
CA VAL A 237 -23.82 0.93 -6.96
C VAL A 237 -24.51 0.56 -8.26
N GLU A 238 -24.05 1.10 -9.37
CA GLU A 238 -24.68 0.91 -10.68
C GLU A 238 -24.77 -0.60 -11.04
N GLY A 239 -25.99 -1.05 -11.32
CA GLY A 239 -26.28 -2.43 -11.68
C GLY A 239 -26.18 -3.45 -10.54
N TRP A 240 -25.90 -3.04 -9.30
CA TRP A 240 -25.88 -3.92 -8.12
C TRP A 240 -27.04 -3.60 -7.18
N HIS A 241 -27.68 -4.65 -6.66
CA HIS A 241 -28.87 -4.51 -5.82
C HIS A 241 -28.56 -4.18 -4.36
N ARG A 242 -27.28 -4.14 -3.98
CA ARG A 242 -26.81 -3.83 -2.62
C ARG A 242 -25.86 -2.66 -2.62
N THR A 243 -25.76 -2.03 -1.45
CA THR A 243 -24.71 -1.07 -1.12
C THR A 243 -23.55 -1.76 -0.41
N VAL A 244 -22.43 -1.05 -0.27
CA VAL A 244 -21.31 -1.55 0.55
C VAL A 244 -21.74 -1.68 2.01
N ALA A 245 -22.53 -0.71 2.52
CA ALA A 245 -23.07 -0.76 3.88
C ALA A 245 -23.90 -2.03 4.14
N ASP A 246 -24.74 -2.45 3.19
CA ASP A 246 -25.55 -3.67 3.33
C ASP A 246 -24.68 -4.92 3.51
N VAL A 247 -23.57 -5.02 2.78
CA VAL A 247 -22.64 -6.15 2.90
C VAL A 247 -21.89 -6.12 4.23
N VAL A 248 -21.39 -4.95 4.64
CA VAL A 248 -20.65 -4.82 5.91
C VAL A 248 -21.55 -5.12 7.11
N GLN A 249 -22.80 -4.64 7.09
CA GLN A 249 -23.79 -4.94 8.13
C GLN A 249 -24.16 -6.42 8.17
N GLU A 250 -24.34 -7.06 7.01
CA GLU A 250 -24.60 -8.50 6.92
C GLU A 250 -23.42 -9.32 7.48
N MET A 251 -22.20 -8.89 7.19
CA MET A 251 -20.99 -9.52 7.71
C MET A 251 -20.89 -9.38 9.24
N ALA A 252 -21.26 -8.21 9.79
CA ALA A 252 -21.32 -7.98 11.23
C ALA A 252 -22.39 -8.86 11.92
N ARG A 253 -23.57 -8.99 11.29
CA ARG A 253 -24.65 -9.87 11.76
C ARG A 253 -24.20 -11.33 11.83
N ARG A 254 -23.60 -11.84 10.74
CA ARG A 254 -23.07 -13.21 10.67
C ARG A 254 -21.98 -13.48 11.70
N ARG A 255 -21.10 -12.50 11.94
CA ARG A 255 -20.10 -12.59 13.02
C ARG A 255 -20.77 -12.73 14.40
N ALA A 256 -21.80 -11.94 14.67
CA ALA A 256 -22.55 -12.04 15.93
C ALA A 256 -23.25 -13.40 16.09
N GLU A 257 -23.58 -14.08 15.00
CA GLU A 257 -24.15 -15.43 14.95
C GLU A 257 -23.10 -16.55 15.03
N GLY A 258 -21.82 -16.20 15.13
CA GLY A 258 -20.72 -17.16 15.25
C GLY A 258 -20.19 -17.71 13.92
N GLU A 259 -20.62 -17.17 12.78
CA GLU A 259 -19.98 -17.47 11.49
C GLU A 259 -18.55 -16.88 11.45
N PRO A 260 -17.61 -17.48 10.70
CA PRO A 260 -16.23 -17.03 10.59
C PRO A 260 -16.08 -15.80 9.67
N CYS A 261 -16.84 -14.75 10.00
CA CYS A 261 -16.83 -13.43 9.39
C CYS A 261 -16.10 -12.46 10.33
N PHE A 262 -14.96 -11.91 9.94
CA PHE A 262 -14.14 -11.07 10.83
C PHE A 262 -14.07 -9.64 10.31
N ILE A 263 -14.42 -8.66 11.14
CA ILE A 263 -14.27 -7.24 10.80
C ILE A 263 -13.12 -6.68 11.64
N LEU A 264 -11.97 -6.47 11.00
CA LEU A 264 -10.82 -5.81 11.60
C LEU A 264 -10.87 -4.33 11.19
N ASN A 265 -11.53 -3.50 11.99
CA ASN A 265 -11.78 -2.10 11.66
C ASN A 265 -11.37 -1.07 12.74
N PRO A 266 -10.12 -1.11 13.24
CA PRO A 266 -9.66 -0.09 14.16
C PRO A 266 -9.72 1.31 13.51
N VAL A 267 -10.21 2.31 14.23
CA VAL A 267 -10.35 3.67 13.72
C VAL A 267 -9.05 4.44 13.95
N VAL A 268 -8.27 4.59 12.89
CA VAL A 268 -6.97 5.28 12.91
C VAL A 268 -7.06 6.81 12.88
N GLY A 269 -8.28 7.34 12.78
CA GLY A 269 -8.58 8.76 12.64
C GLY A 269 -8.40 9.32 11.23
N PRO A 270 -8.83 10.57 10.98
CA PRO A 270 -8.71 11.26 9.71
C PRO A 270 -7.29 11.30 9.13
N GLU A 271 -7.19 11.32 7.80
CA GLU A 271 -5.93 11.42 7.08
C GLU A 271 -5.33 12.83 7.16
N ALA A 272 -4.00 12.95 7.08
CA ALA A 272 -3.31 14.25 7.07
C ALA A 272 -3.79 15.13 5.91
N VAL A 273 -3.95 14.51 4.73
CA VAL A 273 -4.71 15.04 3.60
C VAL A 273 -5.99 14.21 3.51
N THR A 274 -7.14 14.86 3.70
CA THR A 274 -8.45 14.20 3.84
C THR A 274 -8.74 13.27 2.68
N GLY A 275 -9.11 12.02 2.98
CA GLY A 275 -9.43 11.01 1.97
C GLY A 275 -8.23 10.36 1.28
N SER A 276 -6.99 10.77 1.59
CA SER A 276 -5.76 10.17 1.05
C SER A 276 -5.42 8.87 1.78
N THR A 277 -6.24 7.84 1.58
CA THR A 277 -6.12 6.55 2.28
C THR A 277 -4.83 5.79 2.00
N ARG A 278 -4.00 6.25 1.06
CA ARG A 278 -2.65 5.73 0.82
C ARG A 278 -1.70 5.97 2.00
N MET A 279 -1.99 6.98 2.83
CA MET A 279 -1.17 7.43 3.95
C MET A 279 -1.42 6.54 5.18
N LYS A 280 -2.19 6.98 6.18
CA LYS A 280 -2.41 6.24 7.43
C LYS A 280 -3.12 4.92 7.15
N GLY A 281 -4.18 4.93 6.35
CA GLY A 281 -4.92 3.72 5.99
C GLY A 281 -4.03 2.65 5.34
N GLY A 282 -3.19 3.04 4.38
CA GLY A 282 -2.23 2.14 3.74
C GLY A 282 -1.14 1.64 4.70
N SER A 283 -0.62 2.52 5.56
CA SER A 283 0.36 2.17 6.59
C SER A 283 -0.20 1.18 7.61
N ALA A 284 -1.38 1.45 8.16
CA ALA A 284 -2.09 0.58 9.09
C ALA A 284 -2.46 -0.76 8.45
N THR A 285 -2.90 -0.75 7.19
CA THR A 285 -3.18 -1.99 6.43
C THR A 285 -1.95 -2.88 6.39
N LYS A 286 -0.79 -2.31 6.08
CA LYS A 286 0.47 -3.05 5.96
C LYS A 286 0.79 -3.78 7.25
N PHE A 287 0.93 -3.04 8.35
CA PHE A 287 1.40 -3.66 9.59
C PHE A 287 0.35 -4.55 10.27
N LEU A 288 -0.96 -4.25 10.17
CA LEU A 288 -2.00 -5.12 10.73
C LEU A 288 -1.96 -6.51 10.07
N LEU A 289 -1.87 -6.56 8.74
CA LEU A 289 -1.80 -7.82 8.02
C LEU A 289 -0.46 -8.53 8.20
N GLU A 290 0.65 -7.79 8.25
CA GLU A 290 1.95 -8.37 8.56
C GLU A 290 1.97 -9.03 9.94
N ILE A 291 1.40 -8.38 10.95
CA ILE A 291 1.28 -8.99 12.28
C ILE A 291 0.41 -10.25 12.22
N VAL A 292 -0.77 -10.19 11.62
CA VAL A 292 -1.68 -11.35 11.52
C VAL A 292 -0.98 -12.54 10.86
N PHE A 293 -0.34 -12.34 9.71
CA PHE A 293 0.25 -13.43 8.95
C PHE A 293 1.59 -13.89 9.53
N GLU A 294 2.35 -13.00 10.17
CA GLU A 294 3.55 -13.39 10.88
C GLU A 294 3.22 -14.28 12.08
N ARG A 295 2.23 -13.89 12.88
CA ARG A 295 1.73 -14.71 13.99
C ARG A 295 1.15 -16.03 13.51
N ALA A 296 0.42 -16.03 12.40
CA ALA A 296 -0.06 -17.25 11.74
C ALA A 296 1.10 -18.18 11.33
N PHE A 297 2.19 -17.62 10.82
CA PHE A 297 3.37 -18.36 10.39
C PHE A 297 4.13 -18.96 11.58
N VAL A 298 4.32 -18.18 12.67
CA VAL A 298 4.93 -18.68 13.91
C VAL A 298 4.10 -19.80 14.52
N ALA A 299 2.78 -19.65 14.56
CA ALA A 299 1.87 -20.69 15.04
C ALA A 299 1.93 -21.97 14.19
N MET A 300 1.95 -21.82 12.86
CA MET A 300 2.15 -22.95 11.95
C MET A 300 3.47 -23.67 12.23
N ALA A 301 4.57 -22.94 12.44
CA ALA A 301 5.89 -23.53 12.72
C ALA A 301 5.94 -24.24 14.08
N ALA A 302 5.33 -23.66 15.12
CA ALA A 302 5.27 -24.25 16.46
C ALA A 302 4.48 -25.58 16.45
N ASN A 303 3.37 -25.65 15.71
CA ASN A 303 2.56 -26.86 15.56
C ASN A 303 3.27 -28.00 14.81
N VAL A 304 4.32 -27.70 14.03
CA VAL A 304 5.17 -28.71 13.37
C VAL A 304 6.26 -29.23 14.33
N ALA A 305 6.65 -28.46 15.35
CA ALA A 305 7.75 -28.79 16.24
C ALA A 305 7.39 -29.73 17.42
N THR A 306 6.11 -30.01 17.66
CA THR A 306 5.69 -31.06 18.60
C THR A 306 5.85 -32.43 17.96
N PRO A 307 6.78 -33.30 18.41
CA PRO A 307 6.83 -34.67 17.95
C PRO A 307 5.54 -35.35 18.41
N GLY A 308 4.79 -35.96 17.48
CA GLY A 308 3.66 -36.80 17.85
C GLY A 308 4.09 -37.86 18.87
N PRO A 309 3.19 -38.31 19.76
CA PRO A 309 3.53 -39.34 20.75
C PRO A 309 4.14 -40.52 20.02
N SER A 310 5.38 -40.85 20.37
CA SER A 310 6.08 -42.02 19.87
C SER A 310 5.18 -43.23 20.08
N THR A 311 4.72 -43.83 18.99
CA THR A 311 4.08 -45.15 19.02
C THR A 311 4.98 -46.10 19.80
N PRO A 312 4.47 -46.82 20.81
CA PRO A 312 5.27 -47.80 21.54
C PRO A 312 5.78 -48.84 20.55
N SER A 313 7.09 -49.00 20.49
CA SER A 313 7.73 -50.06 19.74
C SER A 313 7.20 -51.41 20.21
N THR A 314 6.52 -52.13 19.33
CA THR A 314 6.13 -53.53 19.54
C THR A 314 7.40 -54.39 19.71
N PRO A 315 7.47 -55.30 20.68
CA PRO A 315 8.64 -56.14 20.88
C PRO A 315 8.81 -57.11 19.70
N GLU A 316 10.04 -57.20 19.19
CA GLU A 316 10.47 -58.16 18.19
C GLU A 316 10.15 -59.61 18.62
N THR A 317 9.18 -60.25 17.97
CA THR A 317 9.13 -61.72 17.93
C THR A 317 9.93 -62.24 16.76
N ARG A 318 11.15 -62.66 17.10
CA ARG A 318 12.07 -63.46 16.29
C ARG A 318 11.48 -64.85 16.03
N ARG A 319 11.03 -65.15 14.80
CA ARG A 319 10.94 -66.54 14.32
C ARG A 319 11.34 -66.69 12.85
N ARG A 320 12.05 -67.79 12.63
CA ARG A 320 12.85 -68.21 11.48
C ARG A 320 12.00 -68.61 10.28
N GLY A 321 12.63 -68.56 9.11
CA GLY A 321 12.05 -68.80 7.79
C GLY A 321 11.56 -70.21 7.48
N SER A 322 10.83 -70.33 6.38
CA SER A 322 10.97 -71.39 5.37
C SER A 322 10.02 -71.15 4.18
N ARG A 323 10.64 -70.91 3.02
CA ARG A 323 10.35 -71.38 1.65
C ARG A 323 8.94 -71.80 1.20
N ASP A 324 8.63 -71.26 0.02
CA ASP A 324 8.18 -71.91 -1.24
C ASP A 324 6.68 -72.04 -1.62
N CYS A 325 6.44 -71.49 -2.83
CA CYS A 325 5.72 -72.06 -3.99
C CYS A 325 4.19 -71.90 -4.22
N ARG A 326 3.91 -71.28 -5.39
CA ARG A 326 2.95 -71.61 -6.48
C ARG A 326 1.42 -71.45 -6.32
N ALA A 327 0.91 -70.52 -7.14
CA ALA A 327 -0.02 -70.68 -8.27
C ALA A 327 -1.48 -71.17 -8.08
N ASP A 328 -2.37 -70.38 -8.73
CA ASP A 328 -3.55 -70.78 -9.54
C ASP A 328 -4.89 -71.17 -8.86
N ARG A 329 -5.91 -70.30 -8.95
CA ARG A 329 -7.12 -70.45 -9.83
C ARG A 329 -8.31 -69.53 -9.44
N ARG A 330 -8.95 -69.05 -10.52
CA ARG A 330 -10.34 -68.60 -10.81
C ARG A 330 -11.41 -68.99 -9.73
N THR A 331 -12.48 -68.23 -9.45
CA THR A 331 -13.61 -67.84 -10.33
C THR A 331 -14.63 -66.88 -9.62
N HIS A 332 -15.43 -66.18 -10.45
CA HIS A 332 -16.82 -65.68 -10.26
C HIS A 332 -17.16 -64.40 -9.47
N SER A 333 -17.54 -63.36 -10.25
CA SER A 333 -18.55 -62.31 -9.97
C SER A 333 -19.99 -62.89 -10.01
N PRO A 334 -21.06 -62.20 -9.55
CA PRO A 334 -21.60 -61.00 -10.24
C PRO A 334 -22.26 -59.90 -9.36
N SER A 335 -22.48 -58.73 -9.99
CA SER A 335 -23.34 -57.62 -9.56
C SER A 335 -24.83 -57.99 -9.40
N PRO A 336 -25.64 -57.02 -8.93
CA PRO A 336 -26.76 -56.62 -9.80
C PRO A 336 -26.92 -55.10 -9.95
N ALA A 337 -27.45 -54.72 -11.11
CA ALA A 337 -28.04 -53.42 -11.43
C ALA A 337 -29.40 -53.66 -12.10
N ARG A 338 -30.42 -52.85 -11.76
CA ARG A 338 -31.64 -52.45 -12.53
C ARG A 338 -32.69 -51.93 -11.55
N ALA A 339 -33.66 -51.06 -11.87
CA ALA A 339 -34.21 -50.51 -13.11
C ALA A 339 -35.06 -49.27 -12.72
N THR A 340 -34.99 -48.12 -13.40
CA THR A 340 -35.85 -47.61 -14.50
C THR A 340 -37.34 -47.38 -14.22
N SER A 341 -37.80 -46.12 -14.39
CA SER A 341 -38.94 -45.65 -15.24
C SER A 341 -39.31 -44.21 -14.80
N GLY A 342 -39.26 -43.17 -15.63
CA GLY A 342 -40.19 -42.83 -16.73
C GLY A 342 -41.14 -41.72 -16.22
N ALA A 343 -41.03 -40.42 -16.57
CA ALA A 343 -41.29 -39.71 -17.84
C ALA A 343 -42.66 -38.96 -17.85
N VAL A 344 -42.60 -37.71 -18.35
CA VAL A 344 -43.62 -36.91 -19.09
C VAL A 344 -44.60 -35.96 -18.35
N SER A 345 -44.70 -34.75 -18.94
CA SER A 345 -45.81 -33.74 -19.00
C SER A 345 -46.22 -32.98 -17.74
N SER A 346 -46.79 -31.76 -17.78
CA SER A 346 -46.90 -30.62 -18.72
C SER A 346 -47.78 -29.56 -18.02
N SER A 347 -47.56 -28.28 -18.33
CA SER A 347 -48.57 -27.17 -18.41
C SER A 347 -49.57 -26.88 -17.26
N SER A 348 -49.55 -25.63 -16.78
CA SER A 348 -50.68 -24.67 -16.51
C SER A 348 -50.14 -23.63 -15.49
N GLN A 349 -50.04 -22.31 -15.73
CA GLN A 349 -50.98 -21.25 -16.14
C GLN A 349 -52.26 -21.13 -15.29
N GLU A 350 -52.29 -20.11 -14.42
CA GLU A 350 -53.42 -19.26 -13.97
C GLU A 350 -52.76 -18.07 -13.19
N THR A 351 -52.80 -16.77 -13.54
CA THR A 351 -53.91 -15.76 -13.64
C THR A 351 -54.85 -15.78 -12.44
N ALA A 352 -55.23 -14.70 -11.74
CA ALA A 352 -55.05 -13.24 -11.83
C ALA A 352 -55.64 -12.61 -10.53
N THR A 353 -55.79 -11.28 -10.52
CA THR A 353 -56.49 -10.36 -9.57
C THR A 353 -55.57 -9.75 -8.49
N VAL A 354 -55.16 -8.48 -8.54
CA VAL A 354 -55.89 -7.18 -8.60
C VAL A 354 -56.83 -7.02 -7.41
N ASP A 355 -56.42 -6.19 -6.44
CA ASP A 355 -57.29 -5.10 -5.99
C ASP A 355 -56.51 -3.96 -5.32
N SER A 356 -57.07 -2.78 -5.56
CA SER A 356 -56.52 -1.45 -5.35
C SER A 356 -57.07 -0.76 -4.09
N ALA A 357 -56.27 0.19 -3.59
CA ALA A 357 -56.68 1.44 -2.94
C ALA A 357 -57.43 1.40 -1.60
N THR A 358 -56.92 2.14 -0.61
CA THR A 358 -57.49 3.44 -0.21
C THR A 358 -56.68 4.11 0.91
N ALA A 359 -56.69 5.44 0.88
CA ALA A 359 -56.01 6.37 1.75
C ALA A 359 -56.88 6.81 2.95
N ALA A 360 -56.24 7.21 4.06
CA ALA A 360 -56.67 8.28 4.98
C ALA A 360 -55.51 8.51 5.99
N THR A 361 -54.79 9.63 5.95
CA THR A 361 -55.11 10.93 6.57
C THR A 361 -55.29 10.85 8.10
N THR A 362 -54.32 11.38 8.86
CA THR A 362 -54.56 12.18 10.07
C THR A 362 -53.33 13.02 10.40
N THR A 363 -53.60 14.30 10.64
CA THR A 363 -52.70 15.44 10.84
C THR A 363 -52.24 15.59 12.31
N PRO A 364 -51.30 16.52 12.60
CA PRO A 364 -50.42 16.48 13.77
C PRO A 364 -50.87 17.41 14.91
N THR A 365 -50.32 17.17 16.10
CA THR A 365 -50.45 18.05 17.27
C THR A 365 -49.17 18.83 17.52
N THR A 366 -49.38 20.07 17.92
CA THR A 366 -48.54 21.27 17.92
C THR A 366 -47.78 21.55 19.25
N VAL A 367 -46.57 22.15 19.13
CA VAL A 367 -46.02 23.34 19.86
C VAL A 367 -45.39 23.13 21.28
N PRO A 368 -44.45 23.98 21.81
CA PRO A 368 -43.85 25.24 21.31
C PRO A 368 -42.30 25.35 21.26
N ALA A 369 -41.87 26.49 20.71
CA ALA A 369 -40.52 27.03 20.55
C ALA A 369 -39.93 27.76 21.79
N GLU A 370 -38.59 27.82 21.82
CA GLU A 370 -37.64 28.90 22.20
C GLU A 370 -37.79 29.70 23.53
N PRO A 371 -36.67 30.15 24.16
CA PRO A 371 -35.96 31.36 23.68
C PRO A 371 -34.43 31.39 23.80
N ALA A 372 -33.90 32.46 23.19
CA ALA A 372 -32.53 32.86 22.88
C ALA A 372 -31.68 33.46 24.03
N ALA A 373 -30.48 33.92 23.61
CA ALA A 373 -29.47 34.78 24.27
C ALA A 373 -28.26 33.99 24.85
N THR A 374 -26.99 34.35 24.63
CA THR A 374 -26.37 35.70 24.57
C THR A 374 -25.08 35.72 23.74
N ALA A 375 -24.85 36.85 23.07
CA ALA A 375 -23.61 37.25 22.39
C ALA A 375 -22.52 37.71 23.37
N ALA A 376 -21.24 37.54 23.00
CA ALA A 376 -20.11 38.20 23.64
C ALA A 376 -19.04 38.62 22.60
N THR A 377 -19.12 39.91 22.23
CA THR A 377 -18.02 40.89 22.08
C THR A 377 -16.65 40.48 21.50
N ALA A 378 -16.36 41.06 20.34
CA ALA A 378 -15.02 41.39 19.85
C ALA A 378 -14.44 42.65 20.54
N PRO A 379 -13.11 42.89 20.46
CA PRO A 379 -12.55 44.23 20.53
C PRO A 379 -11.99 44.68 19.17
N THR A 380 -12.30 45.92 18.83
CA THR A 380 -11.85 46.69 17.66
C THR A 380 -10.51 47.41 17.91
N ALA A 381 -9.71 47.42 16.83
CA ALA A 381 -8.91 48.52 16.28
C ALA A 381 -7.84 49.24 17.13
N ALA A 382 -6.61 49.24 16.59
CA ALA A 382 -5.75 50.41 16.55
C ALA A 382 -5.13 50.53 15.15
N THR A 383 -5.30 51.72 14.57
CA THR A 383 -4.91 52.23 13.25
C THR A 383 -3.51 52.86 13.23
N ALA A 384 -3.06 53.16 11.99
CA ALA A 384 -1.91 53.98 11.55
C ALA A 384 -0.71 53.14 11.07
N GLU A 385 -0.10 53.36 9.91
CA GLU A 385 -0.04 54.57 9.08
C GLU A 385 0.41 54.25 7.64
N GLN A 386 0.14 55.19 6.73
CA GLN A 386 0.34 55.14 5.28
C GLN A 386 1.83 55.20 4.87
N GLY A 387 2.16 54.57 3.73
CA GLY A 387 3.43 54.75 3.04
C GLY A 387 3.32 54.33 1.57
N SER A 388 3.08 55.31 0.71
CA SER A 388 3.04 55.22 -0.76
C SER A 388 4.44 54.98 -1.37
N SER A 389 4.55 54.08 -2.34
CA SER A 389 4.98 54.37 -3.73
C SER A 389 5.69 53.20 -4.43
N ASN A 390 5.41 53.13 -5.73
CA ASN A 390 5.91 52.25 -6.78
C ASN A 390 7.39 51.81 -6.67
N ASN A 391 7.67 50.56 -7.05
CA ASN A 391 8.48 50.29 -8.24
C ASN A 391 8.47 48.79 -8.64
N HIS A 392 8.22 48.58 -9.94
CA HIS A 392 8.52 47.36 -10.68
C HIS A 392 10.04 47.13 -10.76
N HIS A 393 10.40 45.85 -10.88
CA HIS A 393 11.71 45.25 -11.17
C HIS A 393 12.54 44.68 -9.98
N THR A 394 12.94 43.43 -10.19
CA THR A 394 14.09 42.66 -9.62
C THR A 394 13.76 41.58 -8.58
N LEU A 395 13.22 40.44 -9.03
CA LEU A 395 13.28 39.14 -8.33
C LEU A 395 14.36 38.24 -8.95
N GLN A 396 15.59 38.72 -8.95
CA GLN A 396 16.81 37.93 -9.12
C GLN A 396 17.83 38.52 -8.15
N SER A 397 17.93 37.97 -6.92
CA SER A 397 19.11 38.08 -6.03
C SER A 397 18.89 37.67 -4.55
N ILE A 398 17.91 36.84 -4.21
CA ILE A 398 17.83 36.27 -2.85
C ILE A 398 17.47 34.78 -2.91
N LEU A 399 18.41 33.97 -3.38
CA LEU A 399 18.60 32.57 -2.97
C LEU A 399 19.98 32.16 -3.52
N PHE A 400 20.85 31.65 -2.65
CA PHE A 400 22.31 31.49 -2.78
C PHE A 400 23.10 32.79 -2.50
N PRO A 401 23.58 32.97 -1.24
CA PRO A 401 24.57 32.07 -0.65
C PRO A 401 24.37 31.85 0.86
N PHE A 402 23.85 30.68 1.26
CA PHE A 402 23.88 30.27 2.68
C PHE A 402 24.36 28.82 2.92
N LEU A 403 24.82 28.12 1.87
CA LEU A 403 25.35 26.76 1.98
C LEU A 403 26.83 26.73 1.63
N ARG A 404 27.67 27.31 2.50
CA ARG A 404 29.12 27.03 2.56
C ARG A 404 29.79 27.59 3.81
N ARG A 405 29.24 27.35 5.01
CA ARG A 405 29.94 27.68 6.27
C ARG A 405 29.30 27.01 7.50
N HIS A 406 29.14 25.69 7.50
CA HIS A 406 28.90 24.95 8.75
C HIS A 406 29.43 23.50 8.68
N HIS A 407 30.61 23.33 8.09
CA HIS A 407 31.32 22.05 8.10
C HIS A 407 32.78 22.24 8.47
N GLN A 408 33.01 22.70 9.71
CA GLN A 408 34.25 22.56 10.48
C GLN A 408 34.09 23.37 11.77
N GLN A 409 33.64 22.71 12.84
CA GLN A 409 33.95 23.02 14.24
C GLN A 409 33.07 22.15 15.12
N HIS A 410 33.53 20.94 15.44
CA HIS A 410 33.26 20.24 16.71
C HIS A 410 34.17 19.01 16.81
N HIS A 411 35.48 19.24 16.79
CA HIS A 411 36.46 18.32 17.35
C HIS A 411 37.56 19.15 17.99
N HIS A 412 37.49 19.33 19.30
CA HIS A 412 38.61 19.45 20.25
C HIS A 412 38.13 20.16 21.52
N ARG A 413 37.89 19.40 22.59
CA ARG A 413 38.29 19.71 23.98
C ARG A 413 37.65 18.68 24.92
N HIS A 414 38.42 17.67 25.30
CA HIS A 414 38.87 17.51 26.70
C HIS A 414 39.62 16.17 26.82
N HIS A 415 40.95 16.26 26.86
CA HIS A 415 41.79 15.25 27.47
C HIS A 415 42.46 15.87 28.70
N GLN A 416 42.66 15.01 29.70
CA GLN A 416 43.46 15.13 30.92
C GLN A 416 42.74 15.66 32.17
N ARG A 417 42.48 14.73 33.12
CA ARG A 417 43.24 14.63 34.38
C ARG A 417 43.06 13.27 35.09
N HIS A 418 44.20 12.60 35.22
CA HIS A 418 44.71 11.69 36.27
C HIS A 418 44.06 10.35 36.69
N HIS A 419 44.95 9.34 36.67
CA HIS A 419 44.95 8.00 37.24
C HIS A 419 44.67 7.89 38.76
N HIS A 420 43.89 6.87 39.17
CA HIS A 420 44.36 5.79 40.07
C HIS A 420 43.31 4.64 40.23
N ARG A 421 43.75 3.40 39.97
CA ARG A 421 43.47 2.12 40.66
C ARG A 421 42.05 1.87 41.26
N ARG A 422 41.36 0.80 40.83
CA ARG A 422 41.35 -0.57 41.44
C ARG A 422 40.18 -1.41 40.91
N THR A 423 40.47 -2.70 40.78
CA THR A 423 39.57 -3.84 40.55
C THR A 423 38.44 -3.93 41.59
N GLY A 424 37.19 -4.12 41.14
CA GLY A 424 36.05 -4.45 42.00
C GLY A 424 34.83 -4.81 41.18
N SER A 425 34.30 -6.02 41.40
CA SER A 425 33.05 -6.53 40.83
C SER A 425 31.87 -5.62 41.22
N ALA A 426 31.09 -5.16 40.24
CA ALA A 426 29.84 -4.45 40.49
C ALA A 426 28.66 -5.34 40.09
N THR A 427 27.92 -5.73 41.13
CA THR A 427 26.59 -6.32 41.15
C THR A 427 25.59 -5.54 40.30
N SER A 428 24.76 -6.29 39.55
CA SER A 428 23.61 -5.80 38.78
C SER A 428 22.65 -4.96 39.64
N SER A 429 22.21 -3.81 39.11
CA SER A 429 21.25 -2.92 39.77
C SER A 429 19.82 -3.49 39.79
N PRO A 430 18.96 -3.10 40.75
CA PRO A 430 17.59 -3.60 40.88
C PRO A 430 16.70 -3.39 39.63
N ASP A 431 16.97 -2.35 38.83
CA ASP A 431 16.25 -2.05 37.59
C ASP A 431 16.43 -3.13 36.51
N SER A 432 17.61 -3.76 36.46
CA SER A 432 17.89 -4.83 35.50
C SER A 432 17.15 -6.14 35.82
N GLN A 433 16.84 -6.37 37.10
CA GLN A 433 16.03 -7.51 37.53
C GLN A 433 14.52 -7.26 37.32
N GLN A 434 14.05 -6.02 37.45
CA GLN A 434 12.66 -5.68 37.13
C GLN A 434 12.37 -5.76 35.62
N GLN A 435 13.31 -5.33 34.76
CA GLN A 435 13.18 -5.53 33.30
C GLN A 435 13.23 -7.01 32.91
N GLN A 436 14.10 -7.83 33.52
CA GLN A 436 14.12 -9.27 33.27
C GLN A 436 12.86 -9.99 33.79
N GLN A 437 12.30 -9.59 34.94
CA GLN A 437 11.05 -10.17 35.45
C GLN A 437 9.85 -9.79 34.56
N GLN A 438 9.78 -8.55 34.07
CA GLN A 438 8.72 -8.13 33.15
C GLN A 438 8.81 -8.84 31.79
N GLN A 439 10.03 -9.18 31.36
CA GLN A 439 10.27 -9.95 30.13
C GLN A 439 9.94 -11.44 30.28
N SER A 440 10.06 -11.99 31.50
CA SER A 440 9.66 -13.38 31.80
C SER A 440 8.14 -13.59 31.93
N GLN A 441 7.38 -12.55 32.26
CA GLN A 441 5.90 -12.59 32.32
C GLN A 441 5.22 -12.49 30.94
N LEU A 442 5.93 -12.04 29.89
CA LEU A 442 5.41 -12.02 28.51
C LEU A 442 5.26 -13.43 27.89
N CYS A 443 5.78 -14.47 28.54
CA CYS A 443 5.82 -15.84 28.02
C CYS A 443 4.58 -16.69 28.35
N GLU A 444 3.62 -16.20 29.14
CA GLU A 444 2.45 -17.01 29.56
C GLU A 444 1.34 -17.13 28.48
N GLY A 445 1.44 -16.42 27.35
CA GLY A 445 0.33 -16.29 26.37
C GLY A 445 0.42 -17.11 25.07
N GLY A 446 1.46 -17.92 24.84
CA GLY A 446 1.68 -18.58 23.55
C GLY A 446 1.98 -17.58 22.40
N CYS A 447 2.39 -18.09 21.22
CA CYS A 447 2.82 -17.24 20.10
C CYS A 447 1.69 -16.36 19.50
N LEU A 448 0.44 -16.77 19.66
CA LEU A 448 -0.78 -16.06 19.22
C LEU A 448 -1.37 -15.13 20.30
N GLY A 449 -0.77 -15.09 21.50
CA GLY A 449 -1.32 -14.33 22.62
C GLY A 449 -1.27 -12.82 22.42
N ARG A 450 -2.16 -12.10 23.12
CA ARG A 450 -2.26 -10.62 23.10
C ARG A 450 -0.92 -9.91 23.31
N ALA A 451 -0.09 -10.42 24.24
CA ALA A 451 1.23 -9.88 24.55
C ALA A 451 2.17 -9.89 23.33
N SER A 452 2.13 -10.97 22.56
CA SER A 452 2.93 -11.17 21.35
C SER A 452 2.55 -10.16 20.26
N ILE A 453 1.25 -10.00 19.99
CA ILE A 453 0.72 -9.01 19.03
C ILE A 453 1.04 -7.58 19.48
N SER A 454 0.83 -7.28 20.77
CA SER A 454 1.11 -5.95 21.35
C SER A 454 2.58 -5.57 21.21
N ALA A 455 3.50 -6.52 21.41
CA ALA A 455 4.94 -6.27 21.24
C ALA A 455 5.30 -5.88 19.80
N LEU A 456 4.68 -6.49 18.79
CA LEU A 456 4.88 -6.08 17.40
C LEU A 456 4.31 -4.70 17.12
N LEU A 457 3.11 -4.40 17.62
CA LEU A 457 2.51 -3.07 17.49
C LEU A 457 3.43 -1.99 18.09
N MET A 458 4.02 -2.25 19.26
CA MET A 458 5.02 -1.38 19.87
C MET A 458 6.27 -1.19 18.99
N ASN A 459 6.73 -2.25 18.31
CA ASN A 459 7.86 -2.14 17.38
C ASN A 459 7.51 -1.34 16.12
N TYR A 460 6.30 -1.48 15.58
CA TYR A 460 5.83 -0.64 14.47
C TYR A 460 5.73 0.82 14.92
N GLU A 461 5.17 1.10 16.09
CA GLU A 461 5.13 2.44 16.65
C GLU A 461 6.55 3.01 16.85
N ALA A 462 7.50 2.20 17.34
CA ALA A 462 8.90 2.58 17.44
C ALA A 462 9.52 2.89 16.07
N ALA A 463 9.23 2.11 15.03
CA ALA A 463 9.70 2.35 13.66
C ALA A 463 9.13 3.66 13.08
N VAL A 464 7.83 3.94 13.29
CA VAL A 464 7.21 5.21 12.91
C VAL A 464 7.91 6.37 13.61
N ARG A 465 8.11 6.28 14.94
CA ARG A 465 8.81 7.33 15.70
C ARG A 465 10.25 7.54 15.22
N ALA A 466 10.99 6.46 15.00
CA ALA A 466 12.38 6.49 14.54
C ALA A 466 12.51 7.14 13.16
N THR A 467 11.55 6.89 12.26
CA THR A 467 11.50 7.51 10.92
C THR A 467 11.52 9.04 11.01
N TYR A 468 10.70 9.60 11.90
CA TYR A 468 10.60 11.06 12.05
C TYR A 468 11.69 11.66 12.95
N LEU A 469 12.68 10.90 13.42
CA LEU A 469 13.90 11.49 13.98
C LEU A 469 14.71 12.20 12.88
N SER A 470 14.62 11.72 11.64
CA SER A 470 15.24 12.32 10.44
C SER A 470 14.36 13.40 9.80
N LEU A 471 13.48 14.05 10.57
CA LEU A 471 12.49 15.01 10.07
C LEU A 471 13.09 16.13 9.20
N VAL A 472 14.23 16.70 9.62
CA VAL A 472 14.89 17.79 8.89
C VAL A 472 15.40 17.31 7.54
N ASP A 473 15.95 16.09 7.49
CA ASP A 473 16.41 15.49 6.25
C ASP A 473 15.21 15.21 5.33
N ILE A 474 14.11 14.68 5.87
CA ILE A 474 12.87 14.44 5.10
C ILE A 474 12.35 15.76 4.53
N ALA A 475 12.31 16.81 5.35
CA ALA A 475 11.87 18.15 4.94
C ALA A 475 12.78 18.75 3.84
N THR A 476 14.08 18.45 3.89
CA THR A 476 15.03 18.86 2.85
C THR A 476 14.69 18.21 1.51
N VAL A 477 14.43 16.89 1.49
CA VAL A 477 14.06 16.19 0.25
C VAL A 477 12.66 16.59 -0.23
N VAL A 478 11.72 16.88 0.69
CA VAL A 478 10.41 17.48 0.36
C VAL A 478 10.59 18.81 -0.39
N ALA A 479 11.47 19.69 0.10
CA ALA A 479 11.74 20.98 -0.54
C ALA A 479 12.36 20.80 -1.93
N MET A 480 13.31 19.86 -2.08
CA MET A 480 13.90 19.54 -3.39
C MET A 480 12.87 18.99 -4.38
N GLY A 481 11.95 18.13 -3.91
CA GLY A 481 10.85 17.61 -4.73
C GLY A 481 9.88 18.71 -5.15
N ALA A 482 9.51 19.61 -4.23
CA ALA A 482 8.68 20.77 -4.53
C ALA A 482 9.33 21.69 -5.57
N GLU A 483 10.63 21.96 -5.43
CA GLU A 483 11.40 22.77 -6.37
C GLU A 483 11.40 22.14 -7.77
N ALA A 484 11.66 20.83 -7.87
CA ALA A 484 11.64 20.11 -9.14
C ALA A 484 10.29 20.25 -9.85
N LEU A 485 9.19 19.94 -9.16
CA LEU A 485 7.84 20.03 -9.70
C LEU A 485 7.45 21.47 -10.07
N SER A 486 7.82 22.46 -9.26
CA SER A 486 7.52 23.88 -9.51
C SER A 486 8.19 24.42 -10.78
N LYS A 487 9.33 23.83 -11.18
CA LYS A 487 10.08 24.18 -12.39
C LYS A 487 9.69 23.33 -13.60
N GLY A 488 8.63 22.53 -13.49
CA GLY A 488 8.17 21.61 -14.53
C GLY A 488 9.08 20.40 -14.73
N GLY A 489 9.97 20.11 -13.79
CA GLY A 489 10.75 18.87 -13.73
C GLY A 489 9.96 17.74 -13.07
N HIS A 490 10.65 16.63 -12.81
CA HIS A 490 10.05 15.37 -12.36
C HIS A 490 10.78 14.81 -11.13
N ILE A 491 10.11 13.91 -10.40
CA ILE A 491 10.70 13.12 -9.32
C ILE A 491 10.83 11.66 -9.79
N TYR A 492 12.05 11.14 -9.83
CA TYR A 492 12.35 9.77 -10.23
C TYR A 492 12.91 8.96 -9.06
N TYR A 493 12.23 7.89 -8.68
CA TYR A 493 12.74 6.92 -7.70
C TYR A 493 13.51 5.80 -8.40
N LEU A 494 14.73 5.51 -7.94
CA LEU A 494 15.50 4.31 -8.30
C LEU A 494 15.58 3.40 -7.09
N GLY A 495 14.68 2.44 -7.00
CA GLY A 495 14.54 1.59 -5.82
C GLY A 495 14.99 0.15 -6.02
N ARG A 496 15.54 -0.45 -4.95
CA ARG A 496 15.81 -1.89 -4.86
C ARG A 496 14.76 -2.59 -4.00
N ASN A 497 14.56 -3.88 -4.24
CA ASN A 497 13.81 -4.77 -3.35
C ASN A 497 12.38 -4.28 -3.08
N SER A 498 11.86 -4.55 -1.88
CA SER A 498 10.57 -4.05 -1.42
C SER A 498 10.51 -2.53 -1.29
N TYR A 499 11.65 -1.85 -1.14
CA TYR A 499 11.70 -0.39 -1.09
C TYR A 499 11.36 0.24 -2.44
N GLY A 500 11.85 -0.33 -3.53
CA GLY A 500 11.46 0.07 -4.88
C GLY A 500 9.99 -0.21 -5.17
N LEU A 501 9.44 -1.31 -4.66
CA LEU A 501 8.00 -1.55 -4.73
C LEU A 501 7.21 -0.49 -3.93
N ALA A 502 7.68 -0.10 -2.74
CA ALA A 502 7.07 1.00 -1.99
C ALA A 502 7.10 2.33 -2.78
N ALA A 503 8.20 2.61 -3.49
CA ALA A 503 8.33 3.77 -4.36
C ALA A 503 7.38 3.74 -5.57
N VAL A 504 7.19 2.56 -6.19
CA VAL A 504 6.18 2.36 -7.25
C VAL A 504 4.78 2.66 -6.73
N ILE A 505 4.44 2.18 -5.53
CA ILE A 505 3.14 2.42 -4.92
C ILE A 505 2.95 3.92 -4.62
N ASP A 506 3.95 4.58 -4.05
CA ASP A 506 3.92 6.01 -3.78
C ASP A 506 3.70 6.84 -5.06
N ALA A 507 4.48 6.57 -6.11
CA ALA A 507 4.39 7.25 -7.40
C ALA A 507 3.02 7.07 -8.07
N SER A 508 2.50 5.83 -8.08
CA SER A 508 1.22 5.50 -8.72
C SER A 508 0.01 6.24 -8.13
N GLU A 509 0.13 6.73 -6.89
CA GLU A 509 -0.95 7.44 -6.20
C GLU A 509 -0.90 8.96 -6.40
N CYS A 510 0.16 9.50 -7.02
CA CYS A 510 0.25 10.94 -7.27
C CYS A 510 -0.79 11.41 -8.31
N GLN A 511 -1.06 10.59 -9.33
CA GLN A 511 -2.04 10.92 -10.38
C GLN A 511 -3.46 11.14 -9.84
N PRO A 512 -4.11 10.17 -9.14
CA PRO A 512 -5.48 10.36 -8.69
C PRO A 512 -5.59 11.41 -7.57
N THR A 513 -4.55 11.57 -6.75
CA THR A 513 -4.54 12.42 -5.56
C THR A 513 -4.33 13.89 -5.89
N TYR A 514 -3.40 14.20 -6.80
CA TYR A 514 -2.95 15.57 -7.07
C TYR A 514 -3.14 16.02 -8.52
N ASN A 515 -3.86 15.20 -9.32
CA ASN A 515 -4.01 15.37 -10.76
C ASN A 515 -2.63 15.57 -11.42
N ALA A 516 -1.67 14.77 -10.95
CA ALA A 516 -0.33 14.73 -11.50
C ALA A 516 -0.35 13.94 -12.82
N ARG A 517 0.57 14.29 -13.72
CA ARG A 517 0.86 13.48 -14.91
C ARG A 517 1.59 12.22 -14.46
N PHE A 518 1.58 11.19 -15.32
CA PHE A 518 2.34 9.97 -15.05
C PHE A 518 3.85 10.26 -14.89
N GLU A 519 4.35 11.23 -15.62
CA GLU A 519 5.76 11.60 -15.68
C GLU A 519 6.21 12.40 -14.46
N ASP A 520 5.30 13.13 -13.78
CA ASP A 520 5.66 14.03 -12.68
C ASP A 520 6.35 13.28 -11.53
N VAL A 521 5.90 12.04 -11.25
CA VAL A 521 6.55 11.15 -10.28
C VAL A 521 6.56 9.73 -10.84
N ARG A 522 7.74 9.16 -11.07
CA ARG A 522 7.91 7.77 -11.54
C ARG A 522 8.89 7.00 -10.68
N ALA A 523 8.67 5.70 -10.58
CA ALA A 523 9.59 4.79 -9.90
C ALA A 523 10.08 3.69 -10.83
N PHE A 524 11.35 3.34 -10.66
CA PHE A 524 12.03 2.27 -11.36
C PHE A 524 12.61 1.30 -10.33
N LEU A 525 12.46 0.01 -10.62
CA LEU A 525 12.78 -1.10 -9.76
C LEU A 525 13.98 -1.86 -10.31
N CYS A 526 14.98 -2.09 -9.48
CA CYS A 526 16.12 -2.93 -9.83
C CYS A 526 15.64 -4.33 -10.24
N GLY A 527 16.05 -4.80 -11.42
CA GLY A 527 15.66 -6.07 -12.04
C GLY A 527 14.25 -6.08 -12.63
N GLY A 528 13.52 -4.96 -12.61
CA GLY A 528 12.19 -4.82 -13.20
C GLY A 528 11.20 -5.91 -12.76
N TYR A 529 10.39 -6.42 -13.69
CA TYR A 529 9.36 -7.43 -13.39
C TYR A 529 9.92 -8.77 -12.88
N ALA A 530 11.20 -9.07 -13.15
CA ALA A 530 11.82 -10.31 -12.70
C ALA A 530 11.85 -10.44 -11.17
N THR A 531 11.81 -9.31 -10.44
CA THR A 531 11.80 -9.28 -8.97
C THR A 531 10.41 -9.23 -8.35
N LEU A 532 9.37 -8.99 -9.16
CA LEU A 532 8.00 -8.75 -8.69
C LEU A 532 7.16 -10.01 -8.55
N ARG A 533 7.32 -10.98 -9.48
CA ARG A 533 6.50 -12.20 -9.55
C ARG A 533 4.98 -11.91 -9.58
N ASN A 534 4.58 -10.85 -10.27
CA ASN A 534 3.18 -10.56 -10.54
C ASN A 534 2.59 -11.59 -11.53
N VAL A 535 1.27 -11.77 -11.49
CA VAL A 535 0.55 -12.87 -12.18
C VAL A 535 0.72 -12.84 -13.70
N GLN A 536 0.65 -11.67 -14.32
CA GLN A 536 0.74 -11.47 -15.76
C GLN A 536 2.20 -11.37 -16.27
N GLY A 537 3.18 -11.43 -15.37
CA GLY A 537 4.60 -11.37 -15.72
C GLY A 537 5.02 -9.99 -16.23
N ASP A 538 5.98 -9.97 -17.16
CA ASP A 538 6.57 -8.73 -17.67
C ASP A 538 5.57 -7.94 -18.53
N LEU A 539 5.24 -6.71 -18.09
CA LEU A 539 4.35 -5.81 -18.82
C LEU A 539 5.09 -4.74 -19.63
N SER A 540 6.43 -4.73 -19.67
CA SER A 540 7.24 -3.69 -20.31
C SER A 540 6.94 -3.46 -21.79
N SER A 541 6.38 -4.45 -22.49
CA SER A 541 5.97 -4.36 -23.89
C SER A 541 4.60 -3.69 -24.11
N HIS A 542 3.82 -3.44 -23.05
CA HIS A 542 2.48 -2.88 -23.17
C HIS A 542 2.50 -1.39 -23.51
N SER A 543 3.35 -0.61 -22.84
CA SER A 543 3.60 0.80 -23.12
C SER A 543 4.89 1.26 -22.42
N ARG A 544 5.36 2.48 -22.72
CA ARG A 544 6.49 3.10 -22.00
C ARG A 544 6.24 3.29 -20.50
N ASP A 545 4.98 3.33 -20.09
CA ASP A 545 4.60 3.50 -18.69
C ASP A 545 4.91 2.25 -17.86
N PHE A 546 4.87 1.09 -18.51
CA PHE A 546 5.19 -0.20 -17.90
C PHE A 546 6.67 -0.55 -17.95
N ARG A 547 7.56 0.32 -18.45
CA ARG A 547 9.01 0.07 -18.43
C ARG A 547 9.58 0.44 -17.07
N LEU A 548 9.76 -0.57 -16.21
CA LEU A 548 10.09 -0.40 -14.78
C LEU A 548 11.55 -0.67 -14.37
N GLY A 549 12.35 -1.39 -15.17
CA GLY A 549 13.75 -1.70 -14.84
C GLY A 549 14.67 -0.47 -14.76
N TRP A 550 15.81 -0.58 -14.07
CA TRP A 550 16.83 0.49 -14.06
C TRP A 550 17.48 0.65 -15.44
N CYS A 551 17.62 -0.44 -16.19
CA CYS A 551 17.98 -0.37 -17.62
C CYS A 551 17.06 0.57 -18.41
N HIS A 552 15.75 0.50 -18.17
CA HIS A 552 14.78 1.38 -18.82
C HIS A 552 14.93 2.83 -18.36
N PHE A 553 15.25 3.09 -17.09
CA PHE A 553 15.56 4.44 -16.65
C PHE A 553 16.77 5.02 -17.43
N GLY A 554 17.84 4.24 -17.55
CA GLY A 554 19.02 4.61 -18.33
C GLY A 554 18.72 4.87 -19.81
N GLU A 555 17.85 4.06 -20.42
CA GLU A 555 17.48 4.19 -21.83
C GLU A 555 16.47 5.31 -22.11
N ASP A 556 15.39 5.38 -21.33
CA ASP A 556 14.22 6.21 -21.61
C ASP A 556 14.24 7.58 -20.93
N ILE A 557 14.88 7.68 -19.76
CA ILE A 557 14.78 8.84 -18.87
C ILE A 557 16.08 9.64 -18.82
N VAL A 558 17.23 8.99 -18.62
CA VAL A 558 18.52 9.69 -18.54
C VAL A 558 18.77 10.65 -19.74
N PRO A 559 18.43 10.29 -21.00
CA PRO A 559 18.58 11.21 -22.13
C PRO A 559 17.75 12.49 -22.00
N THR A 560 16.60 12.43 -21.35
CA THR A 560 15.60 13.51 -21.24
C THR A 560 15.74 14.34 -19.97
N LEU A 561 16.59 13.93 -19.01
CA LEU A 561 16.84 14.66 -17.78
C LEU A 561 17.36 16.08 -18.03
N THR A 562 16.98 16.96 -17.11
CA THR A 562 17.32 18.37 -17.04
C THR A 562 17.78 18.73 -15.62
N SER A 563 18.28 19.95 -15.43
CA SER A 563 18.61 20.47 -14.10
C SER A 563 17.40 20.77 -13.21
N HIS A 564 16.17 20.53 -13.70
CA HIS A 564 14.95 20.68 -12.91
C HIS A 564 14.49 19.35 -12.31
N ASP A 565 15.10 18.23 -12.68
CA ASP A 565 14.67 16.91 -12.22
C ASP A 565 15.35 16.52 -10.90
N LEU A 566 14.63 15.73 -10.10
CA LEU A 566 15.12 15.11 -8.87
C LEU A 566 15.14 13.59 -9.05
N VAL A 567 16.32 12.98 -8.87
CA VAL A 567 16.49 11.53 -8.82
C VAL A 567 16.79 11.12 -7.38
N VAL A 568 15.99 10.21 -6.84
CA VAL A 568 16.13 9.69 -5.48
C VAL A 568 16.42 8.19 -5.55
N VAL A 569 17.63 7.79 -5.15
CA VAL A 569 17.98 6.38 -4.95
C VAL A 569 17.38 5.92 -3.64
N VAL A 570 16.57 4.87 -3.67
CA VAL A 570 15.77 4.37 -2.54
C VAL A 570 16.30 2.99 -2.14
N ASP A 571 16.90 2.88 -0.96
CA ASP A 571 17.52 1.63 -0.50
C ASP A 571 17.47 1.43 1.02
N GLY A 572 17.89 0.27 1.51
CA GLY A 572 17.99 0.01 2.93
C GLY A 572 18.92 -1.13 3.31
N ALA A 573 19.12 -1.33 4.62
CA ALA A 573 20.10 -2.30 5.17
C ALA A 573 19.83 -3.77 4.81
N TYR A 574 18.64 -4.06 4.27
CA TYR A 574 18.22 -5.40 3.89
C TYR A 574 18.31 -5.59 2.39
N THR A 575 19.09 -6.58 2.02
CA THR A 575 19.36 -6.97 0.64
C THR A 575 18.34 -8.03 0.22
N CYS A 576 17.91 -8.05 -1.04
CA CYS A 576 17.08 -9.13 -1.54
C CYS A 576 17.31 -9.39 -3.04
N ALA A 577 17.01 -10.63 -3.41
CA ALA A 577 16.87 -11.21 -4.73
C ALA A 577 18.12 -11.17 -5.61
N ASP A 578 18.96 -12.20 -5.46
CA ASP A 578 20.00 -12.63 -6.42
C ASP A 578 19.37 -13.12 -7.74
N THR A 579 18.58 -12.26 -8.40
CA THR A 579 18.10 -12.51 -9.75
C THR A 579 19.15 -12.02 -10.72
N PRO A 580 19.42 -12.75 -11.82
CA PRO A 580 20.34 -12.27 -12.84
C PRO A 580 19.99 -10.87 -13.37
N ALA A 581 18.69 -10.55 -13.49
CA ALA A 581 18.24 -9.24 -13.94
C ALA A 581 18.61 -8.11 -12.97
N ALA A 582 18.43 -8.31 -11.66
CA ALA A 582 18.84 -7.32 -10.66
C ALA A 582 20.36 -7.10 -10.67
N MET A 583 21.13 -8.19 -10.78
CA MET A 583 22.60 -8.12 -10.86
C MET A 583 23.09 -7.34 -12.09
N GLU A 584 22.41 -7.44 -13.23
CA GLU A 584 22.76 -6.63 -14.41
C GLU A 584 22.38 -5.16 -14.21
N ASP A 585 21.18 -4.87 -13.68
CA ASP A 585 20.74 -3.49 -13.40
C ASP A 585 21.69 -2.78 -12.41
N GLU A 586 22.19 -3.46 -11.39
CA GLU A 586 23.11 -2.88 -10.41
C GLU A 586 24.47 -2.51 -10.98
N LYS A 587 24.96 -3.26 -11.99
CA LYS A 587 26.19 -2.89 -12.71
C LYS A 587 26.02 -1.57 -13.47
N LEU A 588 24.80 -1.22 -13.85
CA LEU A 588 24.49 0.04 -14.55
C LEU A 588 24.44 1.23 -13.60
N LEU A 589 24.27 1.02 -12.29
CA LEU A 589 24.05 2.10 -11.34
C LEU A 589 25.19 3.15 -11.37
N PRO A 590 26.49 2.81 -11.31
CA PRO A 590 27.56 3.81 -11.35
C PRO A 590 27.52 4.69 -12.61
N SER A 591 27.23 4.12 -13.79
CA SER A 591 27.05 4.90 -15.03
C SER A 591 25.81 5.78 -14.95
N ILE A 592 24.67 5.23 -14.52
CA ILE A 592 23.41 5.98 -14.37
C ILE A 592 23.62 7.21 -13.47
N LEU A 593 24.23 7.04 -12.29
CA LEU A 593 24.47 8.15 -11.36
C LEU A 593 25.41 9.21 -11.94
N THR A 594 26.40 8.79 -12.73
CA THR A 594 27.31 9.71 -13.43
C THR A 594 26.56 10.53 -14.48
N ASP A 595 25.70 9.88 -15.27
CA ASP A 595 24.94 10.54 -16.33
C ASP A 595 23.87 11.47 -15.76
N VAL A 596 23.18 11.07 -14.68
CA VAL A 596 22.24 11.94 -13.95
C VAL A 596 22.92 13.24 -13.51
N LYS A 597 24.12 13.14 -12.93
CA LYS A 597 24.92 14.32 -12.55
C LYS A 597 25.37 15.14 -13.75
N ALA A 598 25.79 14.48 -14.83
CA ALA A 598 26.18 15.17 -16.07
C ALA A 598 25.02 15.96 -16.70
N LYS A 599 23.77 15.51 -16.49
CA LYS A 599 22.54 16.21 -16.89
C LYS A 599 22.16 17.36 -15.96
N GLY A 600 22.84 17.49 -14.82
CA GLY A 600 22.60 18.54 -13.82
C GLY A 600 21.38 18.29 -12.93
N ALA A 601 20.76 17.11 -13.00
CA ALA A 601 19.64 16.75 -12.14
C ALA A 601 20.11 16.59 -10.68
N ALA A 602 19.25 16.97 -9.74
CA ALA A 602 19.51 16.78 -8.32
C ALA A 602 19.50 15.28 -7.99
N LEU A 603 20.50 14.82 -7.25
CA LEU A 603 20.67 13.40 -6.93
C LEU A 603 20.71 13.18 -5.41
N VAL A 604 19.75 12.44 -4.90
CA VAL A 604 19.57 12.13 -3.47
C VAL A 604 19.65 10.63 -3.22
N ALA A 605 20.21 10.24 -2.08
CA ALA A 605 20.05 8.88 -1.56
C ALA A 605 19.12 8.91 -0.33
N ALA A 606 18.07 8.09 -0.33
CA ALA A 606 17.21 7.83 0.80
C ALA A 606 17.45 6.40 1.30
N VAL A 607 18.05 6.28 2.48
CA VAL A 607 18.51 5.00 3.03
C VAL A 607 17.86 4.75 4.39
N VAL A 608 17.25 3.57 4.55
CA VAL A 608 16.59 3.15 5.80
C VAL A 608 17.26 1.89 6.35
N GLY A 609 17.61 1.88 7.64
CA GLY A 609 18.05 0.65 8.31
C GLY A 609 18.89 0.90 9.56
N ASP A 610 19.47 -0.17 10.11
CA ASP A 610 20.48 -0.07 11.15
C ASP A 610 21.84 0.26 10.50
N VAL A 611 22.32 1.48 10.72
CA VAL A 611 23.56 1.99 10.10
C VAL A 611 24.80 1.27 10.64
N GLN A 612 24.70 0.46 11.71
CA GLN A 612 25.82 -0.25 12.33
C GLN A 612 25.83 -1.78 12.11
N CYS A 613 24.73 -2.41 11.70
CA CYS A 613 24.71 -3.85 11.47
C CYS A 613 25.25 -4.24 10.09
N LYS A 614 26.44 -4.86 10.06
CA LYS A 614 26.86 -5.74 8.95
C LYS A 614 25.81 -6.84 8.84
N ALA A 615 25.27 -7.05 7.62
CA ALA A 615 24.29 -8.06 7.25
C ALA A 615 24.29 -9.29 8.18
N THR A 616 23.38 -9.31 9.16
CA THR A 616 23.28 -10.43 10.12
C THR A 616 22.52 -11.58 9.49
N SER A 617 23.15 -12.74 9.37
CA SER A 617 22.46 -14.00 9.14
C SER A 617 21.61 -14.34 10.37
N HIS A 618 20.28 -14.40 10.20
CA HIS A 618 19.36 -14.73 11.30
C HIS A 618 19.60 -16.17 11.83
N PRO A 619 19.70 -16.36 13.16
CA PRO A 619 19.98 -17.67 13.77
C PRO A 619 18.75 -18.59 13.97
N VAL A 620 17.52 -18.08 13.83
CA VAL A 620 16.29 -18.83 14.18
C VAL A 620 15.97 -20.00 13.23
N TYR A 621 16.62 -20.07 12.07
CA TYR A 621 16.46 -21.17 11.10
C TYR A 621 17.76 -21.96 10.84
N ALA A 622 18.74 -21.87 11.74
CA ALA A 622 19.91 -22.73 11.68
C ALA A 622 19.45 -24.19 11.90
N SER A 623 19.39 -24.95 10.80
CA SER A 623 19.27 -26.41 10.86
C SER A 623 20.31 -26.95 11.82
N SER A 624 19.88 -27.77 12.76
CA SER A 624 20.72 -28.49 13.69
C SER A 624 21.80 -29.30 12.95
N SER A 625 22.98 -28.71 12.78
CA SER A 625 24.21 -29.42 12.43
C SER A 625 25.41 -28.65 12.99
N SER A 626 25.90 -29.15 14.12
CA SER A 626 27.28 -29.11 14.65
C SER A 626 28.22 -27.97 14.23
N SER A 627 28.58 -27.16 15.23
CA SER A 627 29.92 -26.61 15.49
C SER A 627 30.85 -26.34 14.29
N SER A 628 30.83 -25.11 13.79
CA SER A 628 32.01 -24.43 13.27
C SER A 628 31.86 -22.92 13.48
N SER A 629 32.97 -22.28 13.82
CA SER A 629 33.09 -20.85 14.14
C SER A 629 32.52 -19.94 13.05
N PRO A 630 32.01 -18.73 13.38
CA PRO A 630 31.42 -17.83 12.39
C PRO A 630 32.51 -17.29 11.45
N SER A 631 32.56 -17.84 10.24
CA SER A 631 33.31 -17.24 9.14
C SER A 631 32.58 -15.99 8.66
N SER A 632 33.33 -14.91 8.48
CA SER A 632 32.93 -13.63 7.88
C SER A 632 31.91 -13.79 6.76
N SER A 633 30.72 -13.22 6.94
CA SER A 633 29.68 -13.08 5.94
C SER A 633 30.22 -12.32 4.72
N SER A 634 30.38 -13.00 3.58
CA SER A 634 30.65 -12.33 2.32
C SER A 634 29.39 -11.56 1.91
N SER A 635 29.47 -10.22 1.91
CA SER A 635 28.54 -9.38 1.17
C SER A 635 28.46 -9.87 -0.28
N SER A 636 27.28 -9.79 -0.90
CA SER A 636 27.21 -10.02 -2.34
C SER A 636 28.07 -8.94 -3.04
N PRO A 637 28.77 -9.25 -4.16
CA PRO A 637 29.51 -8.24 -4.92
C PRO A 637 28.65 -7.04 -5.35
N VAL A 638 27.35 -7.29 -5.45
CA VAL A 638 26.29 -6.34 -5.73
C VAL A 638 26.11 -5.32 -4.61
N ASP A 639 26.05 -5.76 -3.36
CA ASP A 639 25.85 -4.86 -2.22
C ASP A 639 27.10 -4.01 -1.95
N GLU A 640 28.27 -4.53 -2.33
CA GLU A 640 29.52 -3.78 -2.29
C GLU A 640 29.50 -2.57 -3.22
N VAL A 641 28.93 -2.68 -4.43
CA VAL A 641 28.82 -1.55 -5.37
C VAL A 641 27.99 -0.43 -4.75
N LEU A 642 26.77 -0.71 -4.29
CA LEU A 642 25.90 0.33 -3.74
C LEU A 642 26.44 0.90 -2.42
N GLN A 643 27.01 0.07 -1.54
CA GLN A 643 27.66 0.56 -0.33
C GLN A 643 28.86 1.43 -0.66
N GLN A 644 29.64 1.10 -1.69
CA GLN A 644 30.72 1.95 -2.19
C GLN A 644 30.17 3.29 -2.71
N GLU A 645 29.06 3.27 -3.45
CA GLU A 645 28.39 4.48 -3.95
C GLU A 645 27.89 5.37 -2.81
N LEU A 646 27.14 4.79 -1.85
CA LEU A 646 26.61 5.49 -0.67
C LEU A 646 27.71 5.98 0.28
N SER A 647 28.87 5.33 0.27
CA SER A 647 30.06 5.74 1.05
C SER A 647 30.88 6.82 0.35
N SER A 648 30.50 7.24 -0.86
CA SER A 648 31.10 8.34 -1.60
C SER A 648 30.21 9.59 -1.55
N PRO A 649 30.16 10.32 -0.42
CA PRO A 649 29.22 11.42 -0.21
C PRO A 649 29.39 12.59 -1.18
N GLN A 650 30.51 12.67 -1.92
CA GLN A 650 30.69 13.68 -2.98
C GLN A 650 29.81 13.42 -4.22
N ARG A 651 29.25 12.21 -4.35
CA ARG A 651 28.44 11.82 -5.51
C ARG A 651 26.97 12.22 -5.38
N PHE A 652 26.44 12.36 -4.17
CA PHE A 652 25.06 12.76 -3.91
C PHE A 652 25.01 14.23 -3.50
N ASP A 653 23.98 14.97 -3.94
CA ASP A 653 23.71 16.32 -3.43
C ASP A 653 23.24 16.27 -1.97
N PHE A 654 22.52 15.20 -1.61
CA PHE A 654 22.00 14.99 -0.28
C PHE A 654 21.84 13.49 0.04
N VAL A 655 22.02 13.13 1.31
CA VAL A 655 21.80 11.75 1.79
C VAL A 655 20.87 11.80 3.00
N LEU A 656 19.63 11.35 2.78
CA LEU A 656 18.63 11.12 3.83
C LEU A 656 18.88 9.76 4.48
N ARG A 657 19.22 9.75 5.77
CA ARG A 657 19.40 8.50 6.53
C ARG A 657 18.33 8.38 7.61
N VAL A 658 17.61 7.26 7.59
CA VAL A 658 16.68 6.87 8.65
C VAL A 658 17.30 5.71 9.42
N ASP A 659 17.65 5.99 10.67
CA ASP A 659 18.25 5.01 11.57
C ASP A 659 17.18 4.31 12.42
N LEU A 660 17.20 2.98 12.36
CA LEU A 660 16.27 2.12 13.08
C LEU A 660 16.94 1.29 14.18
N GLN A 661 18.16 1.62 14.63
CA GLN A 661 18.93 0.89 15.65
C GLN A 661 18.18 0.59 16.97
N HIS A 662 17.14 1.36 17.29
CA HIS A 662 16.34 1.19 18.52
C HIS A 662 15.06 0.37 18.31
N VAL A 663 14.82 -0.13 17.10
CA VAL A 663 13.69 -1.01 16.78
C VAL A 663 14.15 -2.45 16.90
N ALA A 664 13.47 -3.26 17.71
CA ALA A 664 13.83 -4.68 17.86
C ALA A 664 13.56 -5.45 16.55
N PHE A 665 14.59 -6.03 15.94
CA PHE A 665 14.54 -6.68 14.62
C PHE A 665 14.32 -8.20 14.65
N ASP A 666 14.17 -8.81 15.82
CA ASP A 666 14.35 -10.27 15.97
C ASP A 666 13.18 -11.14 15.47
N THR A 667 12.14 -10.60 14.85
CA THR A 667 10.92 -11.39 14.59
C THR A 667 10.80 -11.98 13.18
N LEU A 668 11.41 -11.39 12.14
CA LEU A 668 11.10 -11.76 10.75
C LEU A 668 12.30 -11.79 9.79
N PRO A 669 12.38 -12.77 8.87
CA PRO A 669 13.36 -12.80 7.79
C PRO A 669 12.99 -11.85 6.61
N ILE A 670 12.13 -10.86 6.87
CA ILE A 670 11.68 -9.80 5.96
C ILE A 670 11.73 -8.44 6.67
N PRO A 671 12.06 -7.34 5.98
CA PRO A 671 12.43 -6.08 6.63
C PRO A 671 11.23 -5.16 6.92
N VAL A 672 10.19 -5.68 7.58
CA VAL A 672 8.89 -5.00 7.70
C VAL A 672 8.97 -3.59 8.31
N PHE A 673 9.85 -3.38 9.30
CA PHE A 673 10.04 -2.08 9.96
C PHE A 673 10.77 -1.08 9.06
N ALA A 674 11.73 -1.53 8.26
CA ALA A 674 12.40 -0.67 7.29
C ALA A 674 11.47 -0.31 6.13
N GLU A 675 10.62 -1.24 5.69
CA GLU A 675 9.63 -1.00 4.63
C GLU A 675 8.58 0.04 5.04
N ILE A 676 8.07 -0.01 6.28
CA ILE A 676 7.12 1.00 6.75
C ILE A 676 7.79 2.37 6.89
N ALA A 677 9.02 2.41 7.41
CA ALA A 677 9.80 3.65 7.49
C ALA A 677 10.04 4.26 6.10
N MET A 678 10.43 3.44 5.12
CA MET A 678 10.60 3.90 3.74
C MET A 678 9.29 4.40 3.13
N LYS A 679 8.18 3.69 3.35
CA LYS A 679 6.86 4.12 2.90
C LYS A 679 6.50 5.52 3.45
N LEU A 680 6.74 5.76 4.74
CA LEU A 680 6.49 7.05 5.37
C LEU A 680 7.37 8.18 4.79
N VAL A 681 8.66 7.90 4.54
CA VAL A 681 9.56 8.85 3.85
C VAL A 681 9.02 9.21 2.48
N LEU A 682 8.69 8.21 1.64
CA LEU A 682 8.19 8.44 0.28
C LEU A 682 6.86 9.20 0.29
N ASN A 683 5.93 8.81 1.17
CA ASN A 683 4.65 9.52 1.34
C ASN A 683 4.85 10.97 1.78
N ALA A 684 5.85 11.25 2.65
CA ALA A 684 6.18 12.60 3.05
C ALA A 684 6.75 13.41 1.89
N ILE A 685 7.68 12.85 1.10
CA ILE A 685 8.29 13.49 -0.08
C ILE A 685 7.21 13.92 -1.07
N THR A 686 6.39 12.99 -1.55
CA THR A 686 5.38 13.32 -2.58
C THR A 686 4.28 14.21 -2.04
N THR A 687 3.75 13.92 -0.84
CA THR A 687 2.67 14.74 -0.26
C THR A 687 3.16 16.16 0.02
N GLY A 688 4.34 16.31 0.62
CA GLY A 688 4.89 17.63 0.90
C GLY A 688 5.21 18.42 -0.37
N ALA A 689 5.77 17.76 -1.40
CA ALA A 689 6.03 18.40 -2.68
C ALA A 689 4.75 18.90 -3.36
N PHE A 690 3.66 18.12 -3.33
CA PHE A 690 2.38 18.52 -3.90
C PHE A 690 1.61 19.56 -3.06
N VAL A 691 1.77 19.53 -1.74
CA VAL A 691 1.29 20.61 -0.85
C VAL A 691 1.96 21.94 -1.23
N LEU A 692 3.29 21.95 -1.31
CA LEU A 692 4.07 23.17 -1.61
C LEU A 692 3.86 23.70 -3.04
N THR A 693 3.36 22.87 -3.95
CA THR A 693 3.00 23.28 -5.33
C THR A 693 1.52 23.64 -5.49
N GLY A 694 0.75 23.72 -4.39
CA GLY A 694 -0.63 24.23 -4.40
C GLY A 694 -1.68 23.21 -4.84
N LYS A 695 -1.37 21.90 -4.79
CA LYS A 695 -2.33 20.82 -5.09
C LYS A 695 -3.19 20.41 -3.90
N VAL A 696 -2.98 21.04 -2.74
CA VAL A 696 -3.76 20.88 -1.51
C VAL A 696 -4.22 22.27 -1.06
N MET A 697 -5.47 22.37 -0.60
CA MET A 697 -6.04 23.57 0.03
C MET A 697 -6.59 23.18 1.40
N LYS A 698 -6.18 23.91 2.45
CA LYS A 698 -6.21 23.43 3.84
C LYS A 698 -5.57 22.05 3.95
N ASN A 699 -6.39 21.03 4.09
CA ASN A 699 -6.02 19.61 4.01
C ASN A 699 -6.92 18.81 3.06
N ARG A 700 -7.47 19.43 2.02
CA ARG A 700 -8.25 18.79 0.95
C ARG A 700 -7.42 18.62 -0.31
N MET A 701 -7.57 17.49 -0.99
CA MET A 701 -7.02 17.24 -2.33
C MET A 701 -7.79 18.10 -3.36
N ILE A 702 -7.50 19.39 -3.41
CA ILE A 702 -8.27 20.36 -4.20
C ILE A 702 -8.18 20.10 -5.70
N ASP A 703 -7.10 19.46 -6.15
CA ASP A 703 -6.85 19.10 -7.56
C ASP A 703 -6.83 17.57 -7.72
N LEU A 704 -7.80 16.85 -7.16
CA LEU A 704 -7.93 15.40 -7.37
C LEU A 704 -8.51 15.06 -8.76
N GLN A 705 -8.28 13.83 -9.24
CA GLN A 705 -8.94 13.31 -10.44
C GLN A 705 -10.27 12.62 -10.09
N VAL A 706 -11.35 12.99 -10.78
CA VAL A 706 -12.67 12.39 -10.58
C VAL A 706 -12.78 11.06 -11.34
N SER A 707 -12.17 10.01 -10.80
CA SER A 707 -11.91 8.76 -11.54
C SER A 707 -12.69 7.52 -11.07
N ASN A 708 -13.48 7.64 -10.00
CA ASN A 708 -14.42 6.63 -9.51
C ASN A 708 -15.56 7.32 -8.74
N ASN A 709 -16.58 6.54 -8.31
CA ASN A 709 -17.73 7.09 -7.60
C ASN A 709 -17.34 7.79 -6.29
N LYS A 710 -16.39 7.21 -5.53
CA LYS A 710 -15.91 7.78 -4.27
C LYS A 710 -15.35 9.19 -4.49
N LEU A 711 -14.52 9.38 -5.52
CA LEU A 711 -13.90 10.66 -5.86
C LEU A 711 -14.90 11.67 -6.45
N PHE A 712 -15.96 11.21 -7.12
CA PHE A 712 -17.07 12.07 -7.55
C PHE A 712 -17.78 12.71 -6.36
N PHE A 713 -18.23 11.92 -5.38
CA PHE A 713 -18.90 12.46 -4.19
C PHE A 713 -17.96 13.29 -3.31
N ARG A 714 -16.68 12.90 -3.22
CA ARG A 714 -15.66 13.72 -2.54
C ARG A 714 -15.52 15.10 -3.18
N SER A 715 -15.53 15.17 -4.50
CA SER A 715 -15.45 16.44 -5.25
C SER A 715 -16.63 17.35 -4.94
N LEU A 716 -17.84 16.81 -4.87
CA LEU A 716 -19.03 17.58 -4.45
C LEU A 716 -18.83 18.16 -3.05
N GLY A 717 -18.37 17.35 -2.10
CA GLY A 717 -18.10 17.80 -0.73
C GLY A 717 -17.05 18.92 -0.65
N ILE A 718 -15.97 18.82 -1.45
CA ILE A 718 -14.95 19.87 -1.57
C ILE A 718 -15.55 21.17 -2.12
N ILE A 719 -16.36 21.08 -3.18
CA ILE A 719 -16.99 22.26 -3.78
C ILE A 719 -17.92 22.93 -2.78
N GLN A 720 -18.80 22.18 -2.12
CA GLN A 720 -19.70 22.71 -1.09
C GLN A 720 -18.93 23.40 0.04
N GLU A 721 -17.83 22.80 0.49
CA GLU A 721 -17.02 23.33 1.58
C GLU A 721 -16.37 24.68 1.24
N PHE A 722 -15.75 24.80 0.06
CA PHE A 722 -15.00 25.99 -0.30
C PHE A 722 -15.82 27.11 -0.94
N SER A 723 -17.01 26.80 -1.48
CA SER A 723 -17.90 27.80 -2.08
C SER A 723 -19.16 28.10 -1.26
N GLY A 724 -19.44 27.33 -0.20
CA GLY A 724 -20.62 27.54 0.66
C GLY A 724 -21.96 27.24 -0.01
N VAL A 725 -21.97 26.52 -1.15
CA VAL A 725 -23.18 26.26 -1.95
C VAL A 725 -23.86 24.93 -1.58
N SER A 726 -25.11 24.77 -2.03
CA SER A 726 -25.86 23.51 -1.91
C SER A 726 -25.28 22.39 -2.77
N GLU A 727 -25.60 21.13 -2.46
CA GLU A 727 -25.16 19.98 -3.25
C GLU A 727 -25.61 20.10 -4.73
N THR A 728 -26.82 20.61 -4.98
CA THR A 728 -27.33 20.84 -6.33
C THR A 728 -26.45 21.83 -7.10
N HIS A 729 -26.09 22.96 -6.51
CA HIS A 729 -25.20 23.94 -7.15
C HIS A 729 -23.78 23.40 -7.33
N ALA A 730 -23.25 22.69 -6.34
CA ALA A 730 -21.95 22.02 -6.44
C ALA A 730 -21.92 20.99 -7.59
N ARG A 731 -22.99 20.21 -7.74
CA ARG A 731 -23.14 19.24 -8.84
C ARG A 731 -23.21 19.95 -10.18
N THR A 732 -24.00 21.02 -10.31
CA THR A 732 -24.05 21.80 -11.54
C THR A 732 -22.67 22.37 -11.91
N ALA A 733 -21.95 22.98 -10.96
CA ALA A 733 -20.61 23.51 -11.21
C ALA A 733 -19.60 22.42 -11.60
N LEU A 734 -19.65 21.25 -10.95
CA LEU A 734 -18.83 20.10 -11.31
C LEU A 734 -19.12 19.63 -12.74
N LEU A 735 -20.39 19.51 -13.12
CA LEU A 735 -20.77 19.09 -14.48
C LEU A 735 -20.37 20.14 -15.53
N ARG A 736 -20.54 21.43 -15.26
CA ARG A 736 -20.04 22.53 -16.11
C ARG A 736 -18.53 22.40 -16.35
N SER A 737 -17.78 22.07 -15.30
CA SER A 737 -16.34 21.85 -15.41
C SER A 737 -15.97 20.57 -16.16
N ILE A 738 -16.71 19.47 -15.97
CA ILE A 738 -16.43 18.18 -16.63
C ILE A 738 -16.70 18.25 -18.13
N TYR A 739 -17.82 18.86 -18.51
CA TYR A 739 -18.30 18.92 -19.90
C TYR A 739 -17.88 20.20 -20.63
N ASP A 740 -17.15 21.08 -19.96
CA ASP A 740 -16.71 22.37 -20.48
C ASP A 740 -17.87 23.19 -21.09
N CYS A 741 -18.96 23.32 -20.34
CA CYS A 741 -20.18 23.96 -20.81
C CYS A 741 -20.69 25.04 -19.85
N THR A 742 -21.32 26.09 -20.41
CA THR A 742 -21.93 27.15 -19.61
C THR A 742 -23.21 26.66 -18.94
N ASP A 743 -24.09 26.00 -19.70
CA ASP A 743 -25.33 25.41 -19.22
C ASP A 743 -25.25 23.88 -19.30
N VAL A 744 -25.74 23.20 -18.27
CA VAL A 744 -25.78 21.73 -18.22
C VAL A 744 -27.11 21.27 -18.79
N SER A 745 -27.08 20.49 -19.88
CA SER A 745 -28.30 19.98 -20.49
C SER A 745 -29.01 18.97 -19.58
N LYS A 746 -30.31 18.76 -19.80
CA LYS A 746 -31.09 17.78 -19.03
C LYS A 746 -30.53 16.35 -19.21
N GLU A 747 -30.12 16.01 -20.43
CA GLU A 747 -29.51 14.72 -20.76
C GLU A 747 -28.23 14.47 -19.96
N VAL A 748 -27.42 15.52 -19.74
CA VAL A 748 -26.24 15.43 -18.88
C VAL A 748 -26.66 15.27 -17.42
N CYS A 749 -27.59 16.07 -16.92
CA CYS A 749 -28.06 15.96 -15.52
C CYS A 749 -28.60 14.56 -15.17
N ASP A 750 -29.30 13.93 -16.12
CA ASP A 750 -29.95 12.62 -15.96
C ASP A 750 -29.01 11.43 -16.26
N ALA A 751 -27.77 11.70 -16.73
CA ALA A 751 -26.82 10.64 -17.06
C ALA A 751 -26.31 9.90 -15.81
N PRO A 752 -25.95 8.61 -15.93
CA PRO A 752 -25.38 7.86 -14.81
C PRO A 752 -24.02 8.44 -14.40
N ILE A 753 -23.68 8.33 -13.10
CA ILE A 753 -22.42 8.84 -12.55
C ILE A 753 -21.20 8.26 -13.29
N SER A 754 -21.28 7.00 -13.73
CA SER A 754 -20.20 6.37 -14.50
C SER A 754 -19.89 7.10 -15.81
N GLN A 755 -20.87 7.76 -16.44
CA GLN A 755 -20.66 8.60 -17.62
C GLN A 755 -19.89 9.88 -17.27
N HIS A 756 -20.26 10.53 -16.16
CA HIS A 756 -19.54 11.71 -15.67
C HIS A 756 -18.09 11.40 -15.33
N ILE A 757 -17.84 10.27 -14.66
CA ILE A 757 -16.49 9.80 -14.34
C ILE A 757 -15.66 9.61 -15.61
N ARG A 758 -16.20 8.94 -16.65
CA ARG A 758 -15.49 8.75 -17.92
C ARG A 758 -15.12 10.08 -18.56
N SER A 759 -16.06 11.04 -18.60
CA SER A 759 -15.81 12.38 -19.13
C SER A 759 -14.79 13.15 -18.29
N ALA A 760 -14.83 13.04 -16.96
CA ALA A 760 -13.90 13.72 -16.08
C ALA A 760 -12.47 13.16 -16.18
N VAL A 761 -12.31 11.84 -16.34
CA VAL A 761 -11.01 11.22 -16.63
C VAL A 761 -10.45 11.72 -17.96
N ALA A 762 -11.28 11.82 -19.01
CA ALA A 762 -10.85 12.38 -20.29
C ALA A 762 -10.43 13.86 -20.16
N ALA A 763 -11.16 14.65 -19.37
CA ALA A 763 -10.80 16.04 -19.09
C ALA A 763 -9.46 16.14 -18.34
N ALA A 764 -9.23 15.31 -17.32
CA ALA A 764 -7.96 15.26 -16.59
C ALA A 764 -6.77 14.88 -17.50
N GLN A 765 -6.97 13.94 -18.43
CA GLN A 765 -5.97 13.57 -19.44
C GLN A 765 -5.63 14.73 -20.39
N ALA A 766 -6.58 15.63 -20.62
CA ALA A 766 -6.36 16.89 -21.35
C ALA A 766 -5.79 18.02 -20.46
N ALA A 767 -5.23 17.67 -19.29
CA ALA A 767 -4.69 18.60 -18.29
C ALA A 767 -5.71 19.60 -17.72
N HIS A 768 -7.01 19.28 -17.75
CA HIS A 768 -8.03 20.12 -17.10
C HIS A 768 -8.03 19.89 -15.59
N ARG A 769 -8.02 21.00 -14.84
CA ARG A 769 -8.17 21.02 -13.37
C ARG A 769 -9.65 21.03 -13.01
N VAL A 770 -10.30 19.87 -13.08
CA VAL A 770 -11.76 19.72 -12.95
C VAL A 770 -12.29 20.28 -11.63
N VAL A 771 -11.79 19.80 -10.49
CA VAL A 771 -12.31 20.23 -9.18
C VAL A 771 -11.98 21.71 -8.90
N PRO A 772 -10.76 22.22 -9.14
CA PRO A 772 -10.48 23.65 -8.98
C PRO A 772 -11.38 24.55 -9.85
N THR A 773 -11.60 24.17 -11.11
CA THR A 773 -12.49 24.92 -12.02
C THR A 773 -13.92 24.91 -11.51
N ALA A 774 -14.41 23.77 -11.01
CA ALA A 774 -15.74 23.67 -10.42
C ALA A 774 -15.90 24.53 -9.15
N VAL A 775 -14.86 24.63 -8.30
CA VAL A 775 -14.89 25.51 -7.11
C VAL A 775 -15.00 26.98 -7.51
N VAL A 776 -14.25 27.42 -8.52
CA VAL A 776 -14.36 28.78 -9.08
C VAL A 776 -15.76 29.03 -9.66
N LEU A 777 -16.27 28.13 -10.49
CA LEU A 777 -17.60 28.24 -11.09
C LEU A 777 -18.73 28.22 -10.05
N ALA A 778 -18.56 27.49 -8.95
CA ALA A 778 -19.53 27.49 -7.85
C ALA A 778 -19.51 28.80 -7.06
N SER A 779 -18.33 29.42 -6.91
CA SER A 779 -18.15 30.69 -6.19
C SER A 779 -18.64 31.89 -7.01
N GLN A 780 -18.54 31.82 -8.34
CA GLN A 780 -18.99 32.85 -9.28
C GLN A 780 -19.77 32.21 -10.44
N PRO A 781 -21.09 31.98 -10.29
CA PRO A 781 -21.90 31.24 -11.26
C PRO A 781 -21.90 31.80 -12.68
N ASP A 782 -21.78 33.11 -12.83
CA ASP A 782 -21.81 33.80 -14.13
C ASP A 782 -20.50 33.66 -14.93
N LEU A 783 -19.41 33.17 -14.31
CA LEU A 783 -18.17 32.91 -15.05
C LEU A 783 -18.35 31.76 -16.05
N SER A 784 -17.73 31.89 -17.22
CA SER A 784 -17.60 30.78 -18.16
C SER A 784 -16.48 29.81 -17.71
N PRO A 785 -16.56 28.52 -18.07
CA PRO A 785 -15.48 27.56 -17.82
C PRO A 785 -14.11 28.01 -18.35
N ASP A 786 -14.08 28.66 -19.52
CA ASP A 786 -12.84 29.21 -20.10
C ASP A 786 -12.25 30.35 -19.25
N ALA A 787 -13.10 31.27 -18.77
CA ALA A 787 -12.67 32.34 -17.88
C ALA A 787 -12.13 31.79 -16.55
N ALA A 788 -12.81 30.79 -15.97
CA ALA A 788 -12.36 30.12 -14.76
C ALA A 788 -11.00 29.43 -14.94
N ARG A 789 -10.77 28.78 -16.09
CA ARG A 789 -9.46 28.19 -16.41
C ARG A 789 -8.36 29.23 -16.60
N LYS A 790 -8.66 30.36 -17.26
CA LYS A 790 -7.70 31.46 -17.43
C LYS A 790 -7.28 32.05 -16.08
N LEU A 791 -8.24 32.22 -15.17
CA LEU A 791 -7.97 32.64 -13.79
C LEU A 791 -7.05 31.64 -13.07
N LEU A 792 -7.35 30.34 -13.14
CA LEU A 792 -6.53 29.28 -12.53
C LEU A 792 -5.15 29.11 -13.20
N ALA A 793 -5.00 29.51 -14.45
CA ALA A 793 -3.70 29.54 -15.13
C ALA A 793 -2.85 30.73 -14.67
N ALA A 794 -3.47 31.88 -14.40
CA ALA A 794 -2.81 33.04 -13.79
C ALA A 794 -2.45 32.79 -12.31
N HIS A 795 -3.26 32.00 -11.61
CA HIS A 795 -3.09 31.66 -10.19
C HIS A 795 -3.05 30.14 -9.98
N PRO A 796 -1.86 29.51 -10.05
CA PRO A 796 -1.71 28.05 -9.88
C PRO A 796 -2.27 27.54 -8.54
N ILE A 797 -2.11 28.33 -7.48
CA ILE A 797 -2.68 28.07 -6.14
C ILE A 797 -4.15 28.51 -6.13
N VAL A 798 -5.06 27.55 -5.92
CA VAL A 798 -6.53 27.77 -5.98
C VAL A 798 -6.99 28.84 -4.99
N ALA A 799 -6.41 28.87 -3.79
CA ALA A 799 -6.73 29.88 -2.78
C ALA A 799 -6.49 31.31 -3.27
N HIS A 800 -5.42 31.55 -4.05
CA HIS A 800 -5.13 32.86 -4.62
C HIS A 800 -6.16 33.23 -5.70
N ALA A 801 -6.54 32.29 -6.55
CA ALA A 801 -7.61 32.50 -7.54
C ALA A 801 -8.93 32.90 -6.88
N LEU A 802 -9.30 32.24 -5.78
CA LEU A 802 -10.52 32.56 -5.03
C LEU A 802 -10.44 33.92 -4.32
N SER A 803 -9.25 34.34 -3.87
CA SER A 803 -9.07 35.65 -3.26
C SER A 803 -9.22 36.81 -4.24
N GLU A 804 -8.95 36.61 -5.54
CA GLU A 804 -9.15 37.63 -6.58
C GLU A 804 -10.63 37.81 -6.96
N LEU A 805 -11.46 36.78 -6.74
CA LEU A 805 -12.90 36.82 -7.01
C LEU A 805 -13.73 37.53 -5.94
N ASN A 806 -13.14 37.77 -4.77
CA ASN A 806 -13.76 38.45 -3.62
C ASN A 806 -13.23 39.88 -3.51
#